data_AF-A0A938ULY6-F1
#
_entry.id   AF-A0A938ULY6-F1
#
_cell.length_a   1.000
_cell.length_b   1.000
_cell.length_c   1.000
_cell.angle_alpha   90.00
_cell.angle_beta   90.00
_cell.angle_gamma   90.00
#
_symmetry.space_group_name_H-M   'P 1'
#
loop_
_entity.id
_entity.type
_entity.pdbx_description
1 polymer ?
#
loop_
_entity_poly.entity_id
_entity_poly.type
_entity_poly.pdbx_seq_one_letter_code
_entity_poly.pdbx_strand_id
1 'polypeptide(L)'
;MHRLIRIFALLSAPVVIATAAQAAVPNQLAVAGAIVAAGGGSAVDGDYALTFALYGQAQGGASAWKEGPIVVTVKGGQFAAALGAVNPIPQSALAALSEAWLGVAVGNDPELPRKTLGAVAYALRAAKAEAVDCTGCIGAAHIDAKLLAEFAKSTDLANFVQASALAKVAASGNYKDLANLPQLADVAATGQYKDLLGLPVLPKVGAACGTGLLVKGFKADGSLECADGGVSVANLPKDGLDEISNGLLTNQFKEVAASPKAPIDIADAFPAGVTDAIDVPDFGLAESLAVTIDIVNSDISKLRVTLFDPTGASYKLHDQGGSGTAIKATFKAGDKLVAGDLAPWIGKNAKGIWSLQVADLAGTFGGKDGKLNAWSIEVGTLSTKKVAATGVLQAQGGFQYPVAASHPFGCSAANFGYTYANSKDKALYICNGKGWFALAIQGVGTADNPGTSCKDILDKVPGSKDAIYWVAPPGQPAVQTYCDMTNNGSGWTLAARMVGGSWCHIDANAVGGLTSPGQSGCAKLSDAAIKALYTDQFWLSCGNTSPHRFGKIDNIANFDTTAKVGNKKMTWSMTYGGPTYSGTDEGCCNLGDHNYHSPHIIYSIATGYNNGNYKADWSGCYNSPEGWHRSGYLYVR
;
A
#
# COMPACT_ATOMS: atom_id res chain seq x y z
N MET A 1 61.74 -74.30 -29.70
CA MET A 1 62.95 -74.94 -29.16
C MET A 1 63.59 -74.00 -28.14
N HIS A 2 63.61 -74.44 -26.87
CA HIS A 2 64.48 -74.11 -25.73
C HIS A 2 65.36 -72.83 -25.67
N ARG A 3 65.06 -72.02 -24.63
CA ARG A 3 65.92 -71.66 -23.45
C ARG A 3 66.70 -70.32 -23.38
N LEU A 4 66.58 -69.71 -22.17
CA LEU A 4 67.57 -68.96 -21.32
C LEU A 4 67.57 -67.40 -21.23
N ILE A 5 66.80 -66.86 -20.26
CA ILE A 5 67.18 -66.10 -19.02
C ILE A 5 68.39 -65.09 -18.97
N ARG A 6 68.06 -63.80 -18.64
CA ARG A 6 68.65 -62.76 -17.71
C ARG A 6 69.68 -61.65 -18.11
N ILE A 7 69.25 -60.38 -17.85
CA ILE A 7 69.83 -59.25 -17.02
C ILE A 7 70.63 -58.04 -17.64
N PHE A 8 70.05 -56.83 -17.41
CA PHE A 8 70.52 -55.43 -17.13
C PHE A 8 71.74 -54.74 -17.79
N ALA A 9 71.56 -53.47 -18.26
CA ALA A 9 71.93 -52.20 -17.57
C ALA A 9 71.86 -50.95 -18.50
N LEU A 10 71.44 -49.79 -17.95
CA LEU A 10 71.35 -48.46 -18.60
C LEU A 10 72.69 -47.70 -18.64
N LEU A 11 72.92 -46.85 -19.66
CA LEU A 11 73.82 -45.67 -19.58
C LEU A 11 73.40 -44.57 -20.60
N SER A 12 73.44 -43.30 -20.18
CA SER A 12 73.12 -42.07 -20.92
C SER A 12 74.39 -41.26 -21.27
N ALA A 13 74.34 -40.39 -22.30
CA ALA A 13 75.45 -39.52 -22.74
C ALA A 13 75.01 -38.05 -22.96
N PRO A 14 75.79 -37.01 -22.56
CA PRO A 14 75.39 -35.59 -22.60
C PRO A 14 76.07 -34.73 -23.70
N VAL A 15 75.50 -33.53 -23.92
CA VAL A 15 75.85 -32.46 -24.89
C VAL A 15 76.85 -31.46 -24.27
N VAL A 16 77.73 -30.84 -25.09
CA VAL A 16 78.60 -29.70 -24.72
C VAL A 16 78.63 -28.64 -25.85
N ILE A 17 78.41 -27.36 -25.54
CA ILE A 17 78.63 -26.19 -26.40
C ILE A 17 79.32 -25.09 -25.55
N ALA A 18 80.30 -24.38 -26.14
CA ALA A 18 81.20 -23.40 -25.51
C ALA A 18 80.65 -21.96 -25.50
N THR A 19 81.11 -21.14 -24.53
CA THR A 19 80.72 -19.73 -24.32
C THR A 19 81.84 -18.73 -24.68
N ALA A 20 81.46 -17.52 -25.10
CA ALA A 20 82.35 -16.36 -25.31
C ALA A 20 82.48 -15.51 -24.04
N ALA A 21 83.65 -14.90 -23.79
CA ALA A 21 83.93 -14.05 -22.62
C ALA A 21 84.05 -12.57 -23.01
N GLN A 22 83.44 -11.67 -22.22
CA GLN A 22 83.57 -10.20 -22.34
C GLN A 22 84.54 -9.64 -21.27
N ALA A 23 85.34 -8.64 -21.62
CA ALA A 23 86.27 -7.94 -20.71
C ALA A 23 85.62 -6.66 -20.11
N ALA A 24 85.83 -6.39 -18.82
CA ALA A 24 85.23 -5.29 -18.07
C ALA A 24 86.06 -3.98 -18.12
N VAL A 25 85.39 -2.81 -18.06
CA VAL A 25 86.03 -1.48 -18.04
C VAL A 25 86.77 -1.25 -16.70
N PRO A 26 88.06 -0.86 -16.69
CA PRO A 26 88.80 -0.63 -15.45
C PRO A 26 88.26 0.55 -14.63
N ASN A 27 87.98 0.33 -13.33
CA ASN A 27 87.47 1.35 -12.40
C ASN A 27 88.63 2.15 -11.75
N GLN A 28 89.46 2.79 -12.59
CA GLN A 28 90.61 3.60 -12.14
C GLN A 28 90.60 4.97 -12.83
N LEU A 29 90.95 6.03 -12.10
CA LEU A 29 91.04 7.39 -12.61
C LEU A 29 92.49 7.77 -12.91
N ALA A 30 92.82 7.99 -14.17
CA ALA A 30 94.14 8.47 -14.56
C ALA A 30 94.28 9.97 -14.30
N VAL A 31 95.30 10.36 -13.53
CA VAL A 31 95.68 11.75 -13.24
C VAL A 31 97.11 11.98 -13.68
N ALA A 32 97.35 13.06 -14.42
CA ALA A 32 98.70 13.52 -14.73
C ALA A 32 98.86 14.99 -14.34
N GLY A 33 100.06 15.38 -13.94
CA GLY A 33 100.34 16.73 -13.48
C GLY A 33 101.82 17.05 -13.54
N ALA A 34 102.17 18.30 -13.22
CA ALA A 34 103.54 18.74 -13.08
C ALA A 34 103.79 19.27 -11.66
N ILE A 35 104.90 18.84 -11.06
CA ILE A 35 105.42 19.36 -9.81
C ILE A 35 106.49 20.39 -10.16
N VAL A 36 106.35 21.57 -9.59
CA VAL A 36 107.33 22.66 -9.67
C VAL A 36 107.95 22.86 -8.30
N ALA A 37 109.27 23.06 -8.27
CA ALA A 37 109.99 23.42 -7.06
C ALA A 37 109.59 24.83 -6.61
N ALA A 38 109.71 25.13 -5.30
CA ALA A 38 109.30 26.40 -4.70
C ALA A 38 109.93 27.66 -5.34
N GLY A 39 111.05 27.51 -6.05
CA GLY A 39 111.73 28.58 -6.81
C GLY A 39 111.22 28.84 -8.23
N GLY A 40 110.20 28.11 -8.72
CA GLY A 40 109.55 28.37 -10.00
C GLY A 40 110.06 27.58 -11.23
N GLY A 41 110.86 26.53 -11.03
CA GLY A 41 111.29 25.57 -12.08
C GLY A 41 110.71 24.17 -11.88
N SER A 42 110.77 23.30 -12.90
CA SER A 42 110.32 21.89 -12.79
C SER A 42 111.02 21.16 -11.64
N ALA A 43 110.30 20.28 -10.95
CA ALA A 43 110.88 19.38 -9.96
C ALA A 43 111.95 18.47 -10.59
N VAL A 44 112.98 18.15 -9.81
CA VAL A 44 114.09 17.29 -10.24
C VAL A 44 113.56 15.89 -10.56
N ASP A 45 114.10 15.26 -11.61
CA ASP A 45 113.71 13.91 -11.98
C ASP A 45 114.02 12.91 -10.85
N GLY A 46 113.03 12.11 -10.48
CA GLY A 46 113.12 11.18 -9.36
C GLY A 46 111.77 10.63 -8.93
N ASP A 47 111.78 9.75 -7.93
CA ASP A 47 110.55 9.16 -7.39
C ASP A 47 110.00 10.00 -6.24
N TYR A 48 108.72 10.34 -6.33
CA TYR A 48 108.00 11.14 -5.34
C TYR A 48 106.83 10.35 -4.77
N ALA A 49 106.68 10.37 -3.45
CA ALA A 49 105.54 9.78 -2.76
C ALA A 49 104.39 10.79 -2.71
N LEU A 50 103.33 10.54 -3.48
CA LEU A 50 102.15 11.41 -3.56
C LEU A 50 100.96 10.79 -2.85
N THR A 51 100.27 11.59 -2.04
CA THR A 51 98.98 11.20 -1.47
C THR A 51 97.87 11.98 -2.15
N PHE A 52 96.86 11.26 -2.65
CA PHE A 52 95.72 11.81 -3.35
C PHE A 52 94.45 11.66 -2.51
N ALA A 53 93.61 12.68 -2.53
CA ALA A 53 92.30 12.61 -1.88
C ALA A 53 91.24 13.37 -2.68
N LEU A 54 90.02 12.84 -2.66
CA LEU A 54 88.84 13.43 -3.28
C LEU A 54 87.96 14.08 -2.23
N TYR A 55 87.52 15.29 -2.53
CA TYR A 55 86.71 16.13 -1.64
C TYR A 55 85.51 16.71 -2.37
N GLY A 56 84.45 17.00 -1.62
CA GLY A 56 83.25 17.68 -2.12
C GLY A 56 83.36 19.20 -2.17
N GLN A 57 84.49 19.77 -1.73
CA GLN A 57 84.68 21.22 -1.59
C GLN A 57 86.16 21.62 -1.72
N ALA A 58 86.38 22.86 -2.17
CA ALA A 58 87.70 23.42 -2.44
C ALA A 58 88.61 23.52 -1.20
N GLN A 59 88.04 23.74 -0.01
CA GLN A 59 88.75 23.87 1.27
C GLN A 59 87.92 23.27 2.41
N GLY A 60 88.56 22.70 3.43
CA GLY A 60 87.87 22.01 4.53
C GLY A 60 87.19 20.70 4.11
N GLY A 61 86.39 20.12 5.02
CA GLY A 61 85.66 18.87 4.79
C GLY A 61 86.47 17.58 4.92
N ALA A 62 85.77 16.49 5.23
CA ALA A 62 86.34 15.15 5.20
C ALA A 62 86.56 14.70 3.75
N SER A 63 87.62 13.92 3.50
CA SER A 63 87.84 13.29 2.20
C SER A 63 86.81 12.21 1.97
N ALA A 64 86.11 12.26 0.83
CA ALA A 64 85.20 11.20 0.40
C ALA A 64 85.98 9.92 0.04
N TRP A 65 87.22 10.09 -0.42
CA TRP A 65 88.13 9.00 -0.71
C TRP A 65 89.59 9.49 -0.61
N LYS A 66 90.50 8.60 -0.22
CA LYS A 66 91.94 8.89 -0.09
C LYS A 66 92.77 7.66 -0.44
N GLU A 67 93.86 7.88 -1.15
CA GLU A 67 94.84 6.86 -1.51
C GLU A 67 96.25 7.43 -1.48
N GLY A 68 97.17 6.65 -0.92
CA GLY A 68 98.58 6.96 -0.88
C GLY A 68 99.22 6.75 0.50
N PRO A 69 100.55 6.94 0.60
CA PRO A 69 101.43 7.45 -0.45
C PRO A 69 101.61 6.47 -1.63
N ILE A 70 101.41 6.96 -2.85
CA ILE A 70 101.70 6.28 -4.11
C ILE A 70 103.04 6.83 -4.61
N VAL A 71 104.02 5.95 -4.83
CA VAL A 71 105.31 6.36 -5.42
C VAL A 71 105.15 6.53 -6.92
N VAL A 72 105.36 7.73 -7.42
CA VAL A 72 105.33 8.05 -8.86
C VAL A 72 106.69 8.55 -9.32
N THR A 73 107.12 8.10 -10.49
CA THR A 73 108.36 8.58 -11.11
C THR A 73 108.06 9.89 -11.84
N VAL A 74 108.72 10.96 -11.42
CA VAL A 74 108.65 12.29 -12.02
C VAL A 74 109.79 12.46 -13.02
N LYS A 75 109.48 12.88 -14.24
CA LYS A 75 110.47 13.27 -15.27
C LYS A 75 110.09 14.59 -15.92
N GLY A 76 111.05 15.50 -16.05
CA GLY A 76 110.83 16.88 -16.51
C GLY A 76 109.86 17.66 -15.62
N GLY A 77 109.71 17.26 -14.35
CA GLY A 77 108.70 17.74 -13.43
C GLY A 77 107.30 17.14 -13.62
N GLN A 78 107.06 16.24 -14.59
CA GLN A 78 105.73 15.66 -14.84
C GLN A 78 105.56 14.27 -14.22
N PHE A 79 104.35 13.94 -13.76
CA PHE A 79 103.95 12.62 -13.28
C PHE A 79 102.62 12.18 -13.88
N ALA A 80 102.39 10.86 -13.88
CA ALA A 80 101.08 10.26 -14.09
C ALA A 80 100.82 9.17 -13.03
N ALA A 81 99.58 9.08 -12.55
CA ALA A 81 99.13 8.14 -11.55
C ALA A 81 97.75 7.59 -11.92
N ALA A 82 97.48 6.33 -11.60
CA ALA A 82 96.15 5.73 -11.69
C ALA A 82 95.57 5.60 -10.28
N LEU A 83 94.53 6.38 -10.00
CA LEU A 83 93.84 6.40 -8.72
C LEU A 83 92.77 5.30 -8.67
N GLY A 84 92.60 4.66 -7.53
CA GLY A 84 91.66 3.56 -7.35
C GLY A 84 92.26 2.18 -7.58
N ALA A 85 93.57 2.08 -7.81
CA ALA A 85 94.23 0.80 -8.06
C ALA A 85 94.47 0.01 -6.77
N VAL A 86 94.85 0.68 -5.68
CA VAL A 86 95.11 0.09 -4.37
C VAL A 86 93.88 0.20 -3.48
N ASN A 87 93.27 1.39 -3.42
CA ASN A 87 92.01 1.62 -2.72
C ASN A 87 90.93 1.96 -3.75
N PRO A 88 90.14 1.00 -4.26
CA PRO A 88 89.13 1.24 -5.27
C PRO A 88 88.21 2.40 -4.92
N ILE A 89 87.96 3.30 -5.88
CA ILE A 89 87.07 4.44 -5.67
C ILE A 89 85.62 3.90 -5.66
N PRO A 90 84.88 4.00 -4.55
CA PRO A 90 83.50 3.54 -4.51
C PRO A 90 82.62 4.42 -5.40
N GLN A 91 81.74 3.80 -6.19
CA GLN A 91 80.78 4.57 -7.00
C GLN A 91 79.89 5.45 -6.12
N SER A 92 79.55 5.01 -4.91
CA SER A 92 78.81 5.80 -3.92
C SER A 92 79.58 7.04 -3.44
N ALA A 93 80.91 6.97 -3.35
CA ALA A 93 81.72 8.12 -2.97
C ALA A 93 81.75 9.17 -4.10
N LEU A 94 81.80 8.74 -5.36
CA LEU A 94 81.70 9.64 -6.52
C LEU A 94 80.31 10.24 -6.68
N ALA A 95 79.25 9.43 -6.52
CA ALA A 95 77.86 9.87 -6.65
C ALA A 95 77.45 10.88 -5.55
N ALA A 96 78.06 10.81 -4.37
CA ALA A 96 77.81 11.75 -3.28
C ALA A 96 78.49 13.12 -3.48
N LEU A 97 79.43 13.24 -4.43
CA LEU A 97 80.15 14.48 -4.71
C LEU A 97 79.42 15.28 -5.78
N SER A 98 78.72 16.35 -5.39
CA SER A 98 78.12 17.30 -6.35
C SER A 98 79.17 18.07 -7.15
N GLU A 99 80.35 18.30 -6.55
CA GLU A 99 81.55 18.81 -7.20
C GLU A 99 82.77 18.04 -6.67
N ALA A 100 83.60 17.50 -7.55
CA ALA A 100 84.77 16.71 -7.15
C ALA A 100 86.06 17.56 -7.20
N TRP A 101 86.78 17.61 -6.08
CA TRP A 101 88.04 18.33 -5.91
C TRP A 101 89.16 17.35 -5.56
N LEU A 102 90.24 17.37 -6.33
CA LEU A 102 91.44 16.57 -6.09
C LEU A 102 92.46 17.35 -5.27
N GLY A 103 92.77 16.82 -4.09
CA GLY A 103 93.90 17.23 -3.25
C GLY A 103 95.12 16.35 -3.49
N VAL A 104 96.30 16.96 -3.50
CA VAL A 104 97.59 16.28 -3.67
C VAL A 104 98.57 16.79 -2.62
N ALA A 105 99.17 15.88 -1.87
CA ALA A 105 100.28 16.16 -0.95
C ALA A 105 101.53 15.42 -1.41
N VAL A 106 102.69 16.09 -1.40
CA VAL A 106 103.98 15.52 -1.77
C VAL A 106 104.75 15.19 -0.49
N GLY A 107 105.01 13.91 -0.23
CA GLY A 107 105.67 13.47 0.99
C GLY A 107 104.93 13.95 2.26
N ASN A 108 105.61 14.73 3.09
CA ASN A 108 105.07 15.30 4.32
C ASN A 108 104.72 16.79 4.20
N ASP A 109 104.80 17.37 3.00
CA ASP A 109 104.46 18.77 2.79
C ASP A 109 102.94 18.98 2.94
N PRO A 110 102.50 20.20 3.33
CA PRO A 110 101.08 20.53 3.37
C PRO A 110 100.39 20.24 2.04
N GLU A 111 99.14 19.78 2.10
CA GLU A 111 98.32 19.54 0.91
C GLU A 111 98.28 20.79 0.02
N LEU A 112 98.60 20.62 -1.26
CA LEU A 112 98.57 21.70 -2.23
C LEU A 112 97.12 22.16 -2.47
N PRO A 113 96.90 23.42 -2.90
CA PRO A 113 95.57 23.90 -3.23
C PRO A 113 94.83 22.96 -4.20
N ARG A 114 93.65 22.48 -3.78
CA ARG A 114 92.88 21.46 -4.51
C ARG A 114 92.47 21.95 -5.89
N LYS A 115 92.42 21.03 -6.84
CA LYS A 115 92.00 21.30 -8.22
C LYS A 115 90.67 20.61 -8.51
N THR A 116 89.76 21.32 -9.18
CA THR A 116 88.50 20.73 -9.63
C THR A 116 88.76 19.64 -10.66
N LEU A 117 88.01 18.55 -10.56
CA LEU A 117 87.94 17.52 -11.60
C LEU A 117 86.76 17.84 -12.50
N GLY A 118 87.06 18.20 -13.74
CA GLY A 118 86.06 18.37 -14.79
C GLY A 118 85.80 17.06 -15.52
N ALA A 119 84.58 16.88 -16.03
CA ALA A 119 84.29 15.79 -16.94
C ALA A 119 84.91 16.03 -18.33
N VAL A 120 85.44 14.98 -18.95
CA VAL A 120 85.86 15.03 -20.36
C VAL A 120 84.64 14.95 -21.28
N ALA A 121 84.76 15.45 -22.52
CA ALA A 121 83.62 15.60 -23.45
C ALA A 121 82.81 14.30 -23.66
N TYR A 122 83.47 13.14 -23.72
CA TYR A 122 82.77 11.85 -23.82
C TYR A 122 82.11 11.41 -22.51
N ALA A 123 82.65 11.78 -21.34
CA ALA A 123 82.03 11.51 -20.04
C ALA A 123 80.78 12.37 -19.82
N LEU A 124 80.75 13.61 -20.35
CA LEU A 124 79.53 14.44 -20.35
C LEU A 124 78.38 13.81 -21.17
N ARG A 125 78.69 13.03 -22.23
CA ARG A 125 77.68 12.22 -22.92
C ARG A 125 77.18 11.04 -22.07
N ALA A 126 78.02 10.46 -21.22
CA ALA A 126 77.62 9.40 -20.30
C ALA A 126 76.69 9.91 -19.17
N ALA A 127 76.87 11.15 -18.71
CA ALA A 127 75.95 11.78 -17.74
C ALA A 127 74.49 11.87 -18.25
N LYS A 128 74.29 11.94 -19.58
CA LYS A 128 72.96 11.87 -20.19
C LYS A 128 72.28 10.50 -20.06
N ALA A 129 73.03 9.43 -19.73
CA ALA A 129 72.47 8.12 -19.44
C ALA A 129 71.98 7.99 -17.98
N GLU A 130 72.53 8.75 -17.03
CA GLU A 130 72.01 8.83 -15.65
C GLU A 130 70.76 9.71 -15.54
N ALA A 131 70.57 10.63 -16.49
CA ALA A 131 69.41 11.52 -16.58
C ALA A 131 68.27 10.99 -17.46
N VAL A 132 68.27 9.69 -17.80
CA VAL A 132 67.15 9.05 -18.51
C VAL A 132 66.00 8.84 -17.53
N ASP A 133 65.08 9.81 -17.52
CA ASP A 133 63.75 9.65 -16.92
C ASP A 133 62.80 9.15 -18.02
N CYS A 134 62.82 7.85 -18.28
CA CYS A 134 61.97 7.26 -19.30
C CYS A 134 60.73 6.60 -18.70
N THR A 135 59.57 7.12 -19.09
CA THR A 135 58.31 6.39 -19.04
C THR A 135 58.31 5.34 -20.15
N GLY A 136 58.72 4.11 -19.81
CA GLY A 136 58.66 2.96 -20.71
C GLY A 136 59.99 2.41 -21.22
N CYS A 137 61.15 2.74 -20.62
CA CYS A 137 62.31 1.89 -20.87
C CYS A 137 62.06 0.50 -20.30
N ILE A 138 62.47 -0.48 -21.09
CA ILE A 138 62.60 -1.86 -20.70
C ILE A 138 63.71 -1.94 -19.63
N GLY A 139 63.34 -1.82 -18.35
CA GLY A 139 64.24 -2.21 -17.26
C GLY A 139 64.65 -3.68 -17.42
N ALA A 140 65.71 -4.16 -16.75
CA ALA A 140 66.21 -5.53 -16.92
C ALA A 140 65.10 -6.61 -16.83
N ALA A 141 64.02 -6.35 -16.11
CA ALA A 141 62.85 -7.22 -16.02
C ALA A 141 61.99 -7.37 -17.30
N HIS A 142 62.19 -6.53 -18.31
CA HIS A 142 61.39 -6.46 -19.53
C HIS A 142 62.15 -6.96 -20.78
N ILE A 143 63.47 -7.21 -20.69
CA ILE A 143 64.23 -7.91 -21.74
C ILE A 143 63.99 -9.41 -21.51
N ASP A 144 63.72 -10.17 -22.57
CA ASP A 144 63.50 -11.61 -22.48
C ASP A 144 64.63 -12.27 -21.65
N ALA A 145 64.25 -13.01 -20.61
CA ALA A 145 65.19 -13.66 -19.69
C ALA A 145 66.18 -14.59 -20.40
N LYS A 146 65.83 -15.09 -21.58
CA LYS A 146 66.67 -15.93 -22.45
C LYS A 146 67.71 -15.13 -23.24
N LEU A 147 67.44 -13.85 -23.53
CA LEU A 147 68.39 -12.87 -24.08
C LEU A 147 69.33 -12.31 -23.00
N LEU A 148 68.87 -12.23 -21.75
CA LEU A 148 69.68 -11.82 -20.59
C LEU A 148 70.49 -12.97 -19.97
N ALA A 149 70.07 -14.22 -20.15
CA ALA A 149 70.76 -15.41 -19.61
C ALA A 149 72.18 -15.58 -20.17
N GLU A 150 72.50 -15.02 -21.33
CA GLU A 150 73.86 -15.05 -21.90
C GLU A 150 74.78 -13.92 -21.38
N PHE A 151 74.26 -12.90 -20.68
CA PHE A 151 75.03 -11.71 -20.32
C PHE A 151 74.85 -11.17 -18.88
N ALA A 152 73.98 -11.72 -18.03
CA ALA A 152 73.86 -11.28 -16.63
C ALA A 152 73.96 -12.45 -15.63
N LYS A 153 74.88 -12.33 -14.66
CA LYS A 153 75.08 -13.34 -13.60
C LYS A 153 73.96 -13.27 -12.57
N SER A 154 73.50 -14.45 -12.15
CA SER A 154 72.39 -14.71 -11.22
C SER A 154 72.50 -14.10 -9.82
N THR A 155 73.59 -13.39 -9.51
CA THR A 155 73.84 -12.75 -8.22
C THR A 155 73.38 -11.30 -8.15
N ASP A 156 73.09 -10.64 -9.29
CA ASP A 156 72.66 -9.23 -9.32
C ASP A 156 71.12 -9.05 -9.26
N LEU A 157 70.35 -10.14 -9.27
CA LEU A 157 68.89 -10.11 -9.04
C LEU A 157 68.48 -10.25 -7.56
N ALA A 158 69.43 -10.39 -6.62
CA ALA A 158 69.08 -10.62 -5.21
C ALA A 158 68.70 -9.34 -4.44
N ASN A 159 69.02 -8.15 -4.95
CA ASN A 159 68.84 -6.89 -4.23
C ASN A 159 67.87 -5.88 -4.89
N PHE A 160 67.24 -6.22 -6.02
CA PHE A 160 66.18 -5.42 -6.61
C PHE A 160 64.80 -6.05 -6.35
N VAL A 161 64.29 -5.68 -5.17
CA VAL A 161 62.87 -5.49 -4.88
C VAL A 161 62.04 -6.76 -4.65
N GLN A 162 62.15 -7.25 -3.42
CA GLN A 162 61.06 -7.70 -2.55
C GLN A 162 59.66 -7.75 -3.21
N ALA A 163 59.21 -8.96 -3.55
CA ALA A 163 57.81 -9.28 -3.83
C ALA A 163 56.85 -8.98 -2.64
N SER A 164 57.37 -8.44 -1.51
CA SER A 164 56.60 -7.98 -0.36
C SER A 164 56.30 -6.47 -0.34
N ALA A 165 56.74 -5.69 -1.33
CA ALA A 165 56.47 -4.24 -1.40
C ALA A 165 55.53 -3.80 -2.55
N LEU A 166 55.06 -4.74 -3.37
CA LEU A 166 54.08 -4.44 -4.41
C LEU A 166 52.70 -4.24 -3.76
N ALA A 167 52.06 -3.12 -4.07
CA ALA A 167 50.68 -2.89 -3.66
C ALA A 167 49.79 -4.03 -4.19
N LYS A 168 48.81 -4.46 -3.39
CA LYS A 168 48.00 -5.65 -3.65
C LYS A 168 47.38 -5.68 -5.07
N VAL A 169 47.06 -4.50 -5.63
CA VAL A 169 46.58 -4.35 -7.02
C VAL A 169 47.53 -4.89 -8.08
N ALA A 170 48.85 -4.82 -7.86
CA ALA A 170 49.85 -5.28 -8.81
C ALA A 170 49.81 -6.81 -9.00
N ALA A 171 49.28 -7.55 -8.02
CA ALA A 171 49.07 -8.99 -8.11
C ALA A 171 47.65 -9.37 -8.56
N SER A 172 46.64 -8.63 -8.11
CA SER A 172 45.23 -8.99 -8.38
C SER A 172 44.67 -8.40 -9.68
N GLY A 173 45.22 -7.29 -10.16
CA GLY A 173 44.63 -6.47 -11.22
C GLY A 173 43.30 -5.81 -10.83
N ASN A 174 42.88 -5.92 -9.56
CA ASN A 174 41.58 -5.42 -9.11
C ASN A 174 41.70 -3.96 -8.65
N TYR A 175 40.85 -3.11 -9.21
CA TYR A 175 40.76 -1.69 -8.87
C TYR A 175 40.66 -1.43 -7.34
N LYS A 176 39.98 -2.31 -6.60
CA LYS A 176 39.79 -2.17 -5.14
C LYS A 176 41.06 -2.35 -4.31
N ASP A 177 42.14 -2.84 -4.89
CA ASP A 177 43.40 -3.11 -4.19
C ASP A 177 44.41 -1.95 -4.31
N LEU A 178 44.00 -0.82 -4.91
CA LEU A 178 44.73 0.45 -4.91
C LEU A 178 44.63 1.13 -3.53
N ALA A 179 45.77 1.59 -2.98
CA ALA A 179 45.77 2.45 -1.81
C ALA A 179 45.40 3.90 -2.20
N ASN A 180 44.74 4.64 -1.30
CA ASN A 180 44.31 6.04 -1.52
C ASN A 180 43.36 6.23 -2.72
N LEU A 181 42.44 5.29 -2.94
CA LEU A 181 41.36 5.46 -3.91
C LEU A 181 40.57 6.75 -3.62
N PRO A 182 40.32 7.61 -4.63
CA PRO A 182 39.33 8.66 -4.49
C PRO A 182 38.01 7.99 -4.10
N GLN A 183 37.29 8.56 -3.12
CA GLN A 183 35.94 8.08 -2.82
C GLN A 183 35.06 8.43 -4.01
N LEU A 184 34.89 7.46 -4.92
CA LEU A 184 33.98 7.60 -6.04
C LEU A 184 32.55 7.68 -5.50
N ALA A 185 31.72 8.51 -6.12
CA ALA A 185 30.29 8.49 -5.83
C ALA A 185 29.73 7.09 -6.11
N ASP A 186 28.78 6.64 -5.29
CA ASP A 186 28.24 5.27 -5.33
C ASP A 186 27.80 4.84 -6.75
N VAL A 187 27.28 5.79 -7.56
CA VAL A 187 26.90 5.57 -8.96
C VAL A 187 28.03 4.99 -9.83
N ALA A 188 29.28 5.37 -9.58
CA ALA A 188 30.42 4.92 -10.35
C ALA A 188 30.76 3.45 -10.09
N ALA A 189 30.34 2.91 -8.94
CA ALA A 189 30.52 1.51 -8.58
C ALA A 189 29.32 0.63 -8.97
N THR A 190 28.10 1.14 -8.86
CA THR A 190 26.87 0.36 -9.07
C THR A 190 26.30 0.48 -10.48
N GLY A 191 26.59 1.58 -11.18
CA GLY A 191 25.91 1.98 -12.42
C GLY A 191 24.42 2.27 -12.23
N GLN A 192 23.90 2.32 -11.00
CA GLN A 192 22.48 2.52 -10.74
C GLN A 192 22.16 4.01 -10.62
N TYR A 193 21.11 4.43 -11.32
CA TYR A 193 20.65 5.81 -11.32
C TYR A 193 20.35 6.38 -9.92
N LYS A 194 19.90 5.53 -8.99
CA LYS A 194 19.56 5.90 -7.62
C LYS A 194 20.75 6.43 -6.79
N ASP A 195 21.97 6.13 -7.24
CA ASP A 195 23.21 6.42 -6.51
C ASP A 195 23.86 7.75 -6.94
N LEU A 196 23.16 8.52 -7.80
CA LEU A 196 23.52 9.89 -8.17
C LEU A 196 23.12 10.89 -7.06
N LEU A 197 24.05 11.78 -6.70
CA LEU A 197 23.79 12.88 -5.76
C LEU A 197 23.43 14.16 -6.51
N GLY A 198 22.60 15.02 -5.88
CA GLY A 198 22.19 16.28 -6.51
C GLY A 198 21.27 16.11 -7.72
N LEU A 199 20.59 14.97 -7.83
CA LEU A 199 19.55 14.75 -8.83
C LEU A 199 18.53 15.91 -8.76
N PRO A 200 18.10 16.46 -9.90
CA PRO A 200 16.91 17.29 -9.92
C PRO A 200 15.79 16.54 -9.22
N VAL A 201 15.07 17.20 -8.32
CA VAL A 201 13.84 16.63 -7.77
C VAL A 201 12.84 16.57 -8.92
N LEU A 202 12.86 15.47 -9.67
CA LEU A 202 11.87 15.18 -10.69
C LEU A 202 10.58 14.84 -9.94
N PRO A 203 9.49 15.61 -10.12
CA PRO A 203 8.21 15.29 -9.54
C PRO A 203 7.83 13.88 -10.00
N LYS A 204 7.71 12.93 -9.07
CA LYS A 204 7.30 11.57 -9.39
C LYS A 204 5.85 11.59 -9.89
N VAL A 205 5.65 11.57 -11.20
CA VAL A 205 4.35 11.30 -11.84
C VAL A 205 4.59 10.49 -13.12
N GLY A 206 3.95 9.31 -13.24
CA GLY A 206 3.77 8.61 -14.52
C GLY A 206 4.85 7.61 -14.96
N ALA A 207 5.09 6.53 -14.22
CA ALA A 207 6.05 5.48 -14.61
C ALA A 207 5.68 4.68 -15.89
N ALA A 208 4.44 4.79 -16.38
CA ALA A 208 3.92 3.92 -17.43
C ALA A 208 3.86 4.57 -18.83
N CYS A 209 3.96 5.90 -18.94
CA CYS A 209 4.05 6.59 -20.23
C CYS A 209 5.40 7.25 -20.52
N GLY A 210 6.34 7.26 -19.56
CA GLY A 210 7.58 8.02 -19.70
C GLY A 210 7.38 9.50 -19.36
N THR A 211 8.48 10.19 -19.03
CA THR A 211 8.45 11.59 -18.57
C THR A 211 8.04 12.53 -19.70
N GLY A 212 7.03 13.37 -19.46
CA GLY A 212 6.53 14.35 -20.44
C GLY A 212 5.46 13.81 -21.38
N LEU A 213 5.13 12.51 -21.31
CA LEU A 213 4.09 11.89 -22.12
C LEU A 213 2.82 11.67 -21.29
N LEU A 214 1.67 11.96 -21.89
CA LEU A 214 0.35 11.75 -21.30
C LEU A 214 -0.24 10.42 -21.76
N VAL A 215 -0.97 9.73 -20.88
CA VAL A 215 -1.81 8.58 -21.28
C VAL A 215 -2.96 9.12 -22.13
N LYS A 216 -2.99 8.74 -23.41
CA LYS A 216 -4.05 9.07 -24.36
C LYS A 216 -5.13 7.98 -24.43
N GLY A 217 -4.80 6.75 -24.02
CA GLY A 217 -5.75 5.64 -24.05
C GLY A 217 -5.14 4.30 -23.60
N PHE A 218 -5.90 3.24 -23.81
CA PHE A 218 -5.45 1.85 -23.64
C PHE A 218 -5.50 1.15 -25.00
N LYS A 219 -4.44 0.42 -25.34
CA LYS A 219 -4.42 -0.44 -26.53
C LYS A 219 -5.25 -1.70 -26.28
N ALA A 220 -5.61 -2.40 -27.35
CA ALA A 220 -6.38 -3.64 -27.27
C ALA A 220 -5.69 -4.76 -26.47
N ASP A 221 -4.38 -4.67 -26.27
CA ASP A 221 -3.58 -5.59 -25.45
C ASP A 221 -3.49 -5.18 -23.96
N GLY A 222 -4.17 -4.11 -23.56
CA GLY A 222 -4.18 -3.59 -22.19
C GLY A 222 -3.00 -2.67 -21.83
N SER A 223 -2.06 -2.42 -22.74
CA SER A 223 -0.97 -1.46 -22.52
C SER A 223 -1.42 -0.01 -22.71
N LEU A 224 -0.72 0.94 -22.09
CA LEU A 224 -1.03 2.37 -22.22
C LEU A 224 -0.62 2.90 -23.61
N GLU A 225 -1.50 3.69 -24.22
CA GLU A 225 -1.20 4.53 -25.38
C GLU A 225 -0.77 5.90 -24.85
N CYS A 226 0.43 6.35 -25.22
CA CYS A 226 1.05 7.57 -24.70
C CYS A 226 1.27 8.58 -25.84
N ALA A 227 1.08 9.87 -25.57
CA ALA A 227 1.28 10.96 -26.53
C ALA A 227 2.20 12.05 -25.97
N ASP A 228 2.99 12.68 -26.84
CA ASP A 228 3.80 13.85 -26.51
C ASP A 228 2.86 15.03 -26.22
N GLY A 229 2.76 15.34 -24.95
CA GLY A 229 1.81 16.32 -24.44
C GLY A 229 2.41 17.70 -24.56
N GLY A 230 2.25 18.37 -25.70
CA GLY A 230 2.29 19.84 -25.79
C GLY A 230 1.26 20.56 -24.88
N VAL A 231 0.76 19.87 -23.86
CA VAL A 231 -0.23 20.17 -22.85
C VAL A 231 0.54 20.26 -21.53
N SER A 232 0.78 21.48 -21.04
CA SER A 232 1.34 21.65 -19.70
C SER A 232 0.39 21.04 -18.66
N VAL A 233 0.87 20.69 -17.46
CA VAL A 233 0.00 20.23 -16.36
C VAL A 233 -1.09 21.28 -16.03
N ALA A 234 -0.86 22.55 -16.36
CA ALA A 234 -1.86 23.62 -16.22
C ALA A 234 -2.96 23.60 -17.32
N ASN A 235 -2.76 22.84 -18.39
CA ASN A 235 -3.71 22.63 -19.48
C ASN A 235 -4.49 21.31 -19.33
N LEU A 236 -4.14 20.48 -18.34
CA LEU A 236 -4.97 19.33 -17.98
C LEU A 236 -6.20 19.83 -17.21
N PRO A 237 -7.38 19.26 -17.48
CA PRO A 237 -8.55 19.45 -16.62
C PRO A 237 -8.19 19.19 -15.16
N LYS A 238 -8.70 20.02 -14.23
CA LYS A 238 -8.43 19.89 -12.79
C LYS A 238 -8.89 18.53 -12.24
N ASP A 239 -9.88 17.92 -12.89
CA ASP A 239 -10.27 16.54 -12.78
C ASP A 239 -10.33 15.93 -14.18
N GLY A 240 -9.85 14.70 -14.34
CA GLY A 240 -9.86 13.98 -15.61
C GLY A 240 -10.86 12.82 -15.66
N LEU A 241 -11.64 12.61 -14.57
CA LEU A 241 -12.46 11.41 -14.43
C LEU A 241 -13.61 11.40 -15.44
N ASP A 242 -14.22 12.55 -15.72
CA ASP A 242 -15.27 12.66 -16.72
C ASP A 242 -14.74 12.55 -18.14
N GLU A 243 -13.56 13.10 -18.47
CA GLU A 243 -12.98 12.90 -19.79
C GLU A 243 -12.54 11.44 -20.02
N ILE A 244 -11.88 10.81 -19.04
CA ILE A 244 -11.43 9.41 -19.14
C ILE A 244 -12.61 8.45 -19.25
N SER A 245 -13.70 8.74 -18.53
CA SER A 245 -14.90 7.91 -18.54
C SER A 245 -15.90 8.28 -19.64
N ASN A 246 -15.60 9.28 -20.48
CA ASN A 246 -16.50 9.83 -21.49
C ASN A 246 -17.86 10.25 -20.90
N GLY A 247 -17.82 10.93 -19.75
CA GLY A 247 -18.99 11.44 -19.01
C GLY A 247 -19.75 10.39 -18.19
N LEU A 248 -19.24 9.15 -18.10
CA LEU A 248 -19.89 8.10 -17.31
C LEU A 248 -19.68 8.26 -15.82
N LEU A 249 -18.51 8.73 -15.40
CA LEU A 249 -18.13 8.98 -14.03
C LEU A 249 -17.71 10.44 -13.88
N THR A 250 -18.18 11.11 -12.83
CA THR A 250 -17.72 12.46 -12.50
C THR A 250 -17.61 12.60 -10.99
N ASN A 251 -16.62 13.35 -10.53
CA ASN A 251 -16.52 13.81 -9.14
C ASN A 251 -16.79 15.33 -9.05
N GLN A 252 -17.23 15.94 -10.15
CA GLN A 252 -17.62 17.34 -10.20
C GLN A 252 -19.12 17.46 -9.95
N PHE A 253 -19.49 18.35 -9.05
CA PHE A 253 -20.89 18.54 -8.66
C PHE A 253 -21.27 20.00 -8.75
N LYS A 254 -22.49 20.26 -9.22
CA LYS A 254 -23.12 21.57 -9.12
C LYS A 254 -24.12 21.52 -7.99
N GLU A 255 -23.72 22.07 -6.86
CA GLU A 255 -24.54 22.10 -5.66
C GLU A 255 -25.23 23.47 -5.57
N VAL A 256 -26.55 23.48 -5.35
CA VAL A 256 -27.36 24.71 -5.35
C VAL A 256 -28.02 24.89 -4.00
N ALA A 257 -27.81 26.04 -3.37
CA ALA A 257 -28.58 26.52 -2.24
C ALA A 257 -29.51 27.64 -2.71
N ALA A 258 -30.83 27.40 -2.66
CA ALA A 258 -31.84 28.37 -3.07
C ALA A 258 -32.67 28.81 -1.86
N SER A 259 -33.18 30.04 -1.90
CA SER A 259 -34.08 30.52 -0.84
C SER A 259 -35.36 29.69 -0.83
N PRO A 260 -35.76 29.14 0.34
CA PRO A 260 -37.02 28.40 0.47
C PRO A 260 -38.23 29.32 0.67
N LYS A 261 -38.02 30.64 0.78
CA LYS A 261 -39.10 31.58 1.11
C LYS A 261 -40.00 31.82 -0.10
N ALA A 262 -41.28 32.06 0.18
CA ALA A 262 -42.21 32.58 -0.83
C ALA A 262 -41.73 33.96 -1.34
N PRO A 263 -42.14 34.39 -2.56
CA PRO A 263 -41.76 35.68 -3.12
C PRO A 263 -41.96 36.83 -2.12
N ILE A 264 -40.92 37.65 -1.94
CA ILE A 264 -40.89 38.74 -0.95
C ILE A 264 -41.27 40.03 -1.65
N ASP A 265 -42.31 40.71 -1.17
CA ASP A 265 -42.69 42.03 -1.67
C ASP A 265 -41.58 43.05 -1.41
N ILE A 266 -41.25 43.87 -2.41
CA ILE A 266 -40.30 44.98 -2.26
C ILE A 266 -41.11 46.24 -1.93
N ALA A 267 -40.69 46.98 -0.90
CA ALA A 267 -41.35 48.21 -0.49
C ALA A 267 -40.78 49.43 -1.22
N ASP A 268 -41.66 50.33 -1.64
CA ASP A 268 -41.30 51.59 -2.30
C ASP A 268 -40.57 52.54 -1.37
N ALA A 269 -39.65 53.31 -1.95
CA ALA A 269 -38.90 54.37 -1.29
C ALA A 269 -38.33 53.92 0.07
N PHE A 270 -37.82 52.68 0.12
CA PHE A 270 -37.30 52.07 1.33
C PHE A 270 -35.80 51.75 1.16
N PRO A 271 -34.90 52.71 1.47
CA PRO A 271 -33.46 52.55 1.26
C PRO A 271 -32.81 51.40 2.04
N ALA A 272 -33.42 50.98 3.15
CA ALA A 272 -32.96 49.82 3.91
C ALA A 272 -33.25 48.49 3.19
N GLY A 273 -34.16 48.48 2.22
CA GLY A 273 -34.51 47.33 1.40
C GLY A 273 -35.11 46.15 2.18
N VAL A 274 -35.60 45.18 1.43
CA VAL A 274 -35.95 43.87 1.97
C VAL A 274 -34.73 42.97 1.91
N THR A 275 -34.56 42.11 2.93
CA THR A 275 -33.44 41.18 3.00
C THR A 275 -33.94 39.75 3.07
N ASP A 276 -33.29 38.89 2.29
CA ASP A 276 -33.44 37.46 2.41
C ASP A 276 -32.09 36.79 2.69
N ALA A 277 -32.10 35.61 3.28
CA ALA A 277 -30.89 34.90 3.67
C ALA A 277 -30.99 33.40 3.32
N ILE A 278 -29.88 32.87 2.81
CA ILE A 278 -29.68 31.45 2.53
C ILE A 278 -28.55 30.96 3.42
N ASP A 279 -28.80 29.94 4.24
CA ASP A 279 -27.75 29.20 4.93
C ASP A 279 -27.17 28.15 3.98
N VAL A 280 -26.04 28.50 3.36
CA VAL A 280 -25.37 27.62 2.39
C VAL A 280 -24.68 26.50 3.16
N PRO A 281 -25.03 25.22 2.91
CA PRO A 281 -24.42 24.11 3.60
C PRO A 281 -22.96 23.89 3.13
N ASP A 282 -22.28 22.94 3.75
CA ASP A 282 -20.92 22.57 3.38
C ASP A 282 -20.89 21.80 2.06
N PHE A 283 -20.79 22.53 0.94
CA PHE A 283 -20.61 21.93 -0.38
C PHE A 283 -19.15 21.54 -0.67
N GLY A 284 -18.19 22.08 0.08
CA GLY A 284 -16.76 21.93 -0.16
C GLY A 284 -16.13 23.18 -0.76
N LEU A 285 -14.92 23.04 -1.32
CA LEU A 285 -14.20 24.16 -1.94
C LEU A 285 -14.81 24.48 -3.32
N ALA A 286 -15.11 25.76 -3.56
CA ALA A 286 -15.70 26.22 -4.80
C ALA A 286 -14.68 26.21 -5.94
N GLU A 287 -14.96 25.45 -7.00
CA GLU A 287 -14.30 25.57 -8.29
C GLU A 287 -14.96 26.61 -9.19
N SER A 288 -16.27 26.78 -9.01
CA SER A 288 -17.04 27.88 -9.56
C SER A 288 -18.08 28.34 -8.54
N LEU A 289 -18.47 29.61 -8.63
CA LEU A 289 -19.53 30.21 -7.83
C LEU A 289 -20.41 31.03 -8.76
N ALA A 290 -21.72 30.90 -8.64
CA ALA A 290 -22.68 31.72 -9.35
C ALA A 290 -23.85 32.12 -8.45
N VAL A 291 -24.27 33.37 -8.56
CA VAL A 291 -25.43 33.93 -7.86
C VAL A 291 -26.51 34.23 -8.87
N THR A 292 -27.66 33.56 -8.77
CA THR A 292 -28.79 33.80 -9.66
C THR A 292 -29.88 34.56 -8.93
N ILE A 293 -30.44 35.58 -9.57
CA ILE A 293 -31.54 36.39 -9.03
C ILE A 293 -32.68 36.50 -10.05
N ASP A 294 -33.93 36.48 -9.56
CA ASP A 294 -35.16 36.77 -10.29
C ASP A 294 -35.96 37.81 -9.48
N ILE A 295 -35.94 39.05 -9.96
CA ILE A 295 -36.63 40.19 -9.36
C ILE A 295 -37.54 40.82 -10.41
N VAL A 296 -38.75 41.19 -10.01
CA VAL A 296 -39.66 42.02 -10.81
C VAL A 296 -39.93 43.32 -10.07
N ASN A 297 -40.06 44.43 -10.78
CA ASN A 297 -40.39 45.76 -10.26
C ASN A 297 -40.82 46.67 -11.42
N SER A 298 -41.62 47.71 -11.21
CA SER A 298 -42.08 48.53 -12.33
C SER A 298 -40.98 49.35 -13.02
N ASP A 299 -39.88 49.66 -12.32
CA ASP A 299 -38.72 50.37 -12.87
C ASP A 299 -37.40 49.92 -12.21
N ILE A 300 -36.70 49.00 -12.87
CA ILE A 300 -35.42 48.50 -12.36
C ILE A 300 -34.33 49.57 -12.28
N SER A 301 -34.48 50.72 -12.96
CA SER A 301 -33.51 51.83 -12.89
C SER A 301 -33.49 52.51 -11.52
N LYS A 302 -34.42 52.16 -10.62
CA LYS A 302 -34.52 52.68 -9.25
C LYS A 302 -34.12 51.65 -8.19
N LEU A 303 -33.87 50.41 -8.59
CA LEU A 303 -33.48 49.36 -7.67
C LEU A 303 -32.00 49.39 -7.31
N ARG A 304 -31.70 48.94 -6.11
CA ARG A 304 -30.37 48.52 -5.68
C ARG A 304 -30.42 47.09 -5.17
N VAL A 305 -29.51 46.25 -5.67
CA VAL A 305 -29.38 44.85 -5.26
C VAL A 305 -27.97 44.63 -4.72
N THR A 306 -27.86 44.29 -3.44
CA THR A 306 -26.59 44.04 -2.75
C THR A 306 -26.60 42.65 -2.14
N LEU A 307 -25.60 41.86 -2.49
CA LEU A 307 -25.33 40.56 -1.87
C LEU A 307 -24.33 40.76 -0.73
N PHE A 308 -24.49 40.04 0.36
CA PHE A 308 -23.52 39.94 1.45
C PHE A 308 -23.12 38.49 1.63
N ASP A 309 -21.81 38.27 1.79
CA ASP A 309 -21.26 36.94 2.07
C ASP A 309 -21.25 36.62 3.57
N PRO A 310 -20.87 35.38 3.97
CA PRO A 310 -20.85 34.97 5.38
C PRO A 310 -19.89 35.76 6.28
N THR A 311 -18.95 36.51 5.69
CA THR A 311 -18.03 37.39 6.43
C THR A 311 -18.56 38.82 6.56
N GLY A 312 -19.67 39.13 5.87
CA GLY A 312 -20.28 40.45 5.82
C GLY A 312 -19.73 41.35 4.70
N ALA A 313 -18.87 40.85 3.82
CA ALA A 313 -18.42 41.63 2.68
C ALA A 313 -19.57 41.80 1.68
N SER A 314 -19.67 42.99 1.06
CA SER A 314 -20.78 43.35 0.19
C SER A 314 -20.39 43.40 -1.29
N TYR A 315 -21.31 42.92 -2.13
CA TYR A 315 -21.17 42.85 -3.57
C TYR A 315 -22.40 43.50 -4.19
N LYS A 316 -22.20 44.62 -4.89
CA LYS A 316 -23.29 45.35 -5.52
C LYS A 316 -23.52 44.75 -6.91
N LEU A 317 -24.65 44.04 -7.05
CA LEU A 317 -25.03 43.36 -8.27
C LEU A 317 -25.76 44.32 -9.24
N HIS A 318 -26.51 45.26 -8.67
CA HIS A 318 -27.26 46.28 -9.40
C HIS A 318 -27.36 47.57 -8.59
N ASP A 319 -27.24 48.74 -9.23
CA ASP A 319 -27.40 50.04 -8.57
C ASP A 319 -27.94 51.08 -9.55
N GLN A 320 -29.25 51.29 -9.50
CA GLN A 320 -29.96 52.33 -10.22
C GLN A 320 -29.57 52.42 -11.71
N GLY A 321 -29.55 51.28 -12.40
CA GLY A 321 -29.11 51.17 -13.80
C GLY A 321 -30.08 50.38 -14.67
N GLY A 322 -29.84 50.38 -15.99
CA GLY A 322 -30.67 49.65 -16.95
C GLY A 322 -32.06 50.26 -17.19
N SER A 323 -32.92 49.51 -17.89
CA SER A 323 -34.30 49.89 -18.20
C SER A 323 -35.17 48.63 -18.28
N GLY A 324 -36.43 48.70 -17.85
CA GLY A 324 -37.38 47.58 -17.90
C GLY A 324 -37.96 47.22 -16.53
N THR A 325 -38.62 46.07 -16.46
CA THR A 325 -39.45 45.68 -15.31
C THR A 325 -39.00 44.41 -14.58
N ALA A 326 -37.85 43.85 -14.94
CA ALA A 326 -37.33 42.64 -14.30
C ALA A 326 -35.80 42.55 -14.39
N ILE A 327 -35.21 41.92 -13.38
CA ILE A 327 -33.82 41.50 -13.35
C ILE A 327 -33.80 39.98 -13.22
N LYS A 328 -33.45 39.30 -14.31
CA LYS A 328 -33.18 37.86 -14.32
C LYS A 328 -31.75 37.65 -14.77
N ALA A 329 -30.86 37.46 -13.81
CA ALA A 329 -29.42 37.47 -14.06
C ALA A 329 -28.71 36.42 -13.22
N THR A 330 -27.61 35.91 -13.77
CA THR A 330 -26.65 35.05 -13.07
C THR A 330 -25.29 35.73 -13.09
N PHE A 331 -24.74 35.97 -11.91
CA PHE A 331 -23.44 36.59 -11.70
C PHE A 331 -22.43 35.51 -11.28
N LYS A 332 -21.44 35.25 -12.11
CA LYS A 332 -20.41 34.24 -11.87
C LYS A 332 -19.16 34.85 -11.25
N ALA A 333 -18.39 34.06 -10.53
CA ALA A 333 -17.04 34.43 -10.12
C ALA A 333 -16.20 34.85 -11.34
N GLY A 334 -15.62 36.06 -11.29
CA GLY A 334 -14.90 36.67 -12.39
C GLY A 334 -15.74 37.59 -13.30
N ASP A 335 -17.08 37.59 -13.18
CA ASP A 335 -17.91 38.58 -13.86
C ASP A 335 -17.70 39.97 -13.26
N LYS A 336 -17.77 41.00 -14.11
CA LYS A 336 -17.71 42.38 -13.66
C LYS A 336 -19.01 42.76 -12.96
N LEU A 337 -18.95 43.01 -11.66
CA LEU A 337 -20.05 43.53 -10.86
C LEU A 337 -20.09 45.07 -10.87
N VAL A 338 -21.16 45.67 -10.36
CA VAL A 338 -21.23 47.12 -10.13
C VAL A 338 -20.20 47.54 -9.07
N ALA A 339 -20.06 46.75 -8.00
CA ALA A 339 -18.99 46.87 -7.01
C ALA A 339 -18.74 45.52 -6.31
N GLY A 340 -17.48 45.25 -5.96
CA GLY A 340 -17.04 43.96 -5.39
C GLY A 340 -16.61 42.96 -6.48
N ASP A 341 -16.06 41.82 -6.05
CA ASP A 341 -15.58 40.75 -6.93
C ASP A 341 -15.78 39.39 -6.26
N LEU A 342 -16.47 38.47 -6.95
CA LEU A 342 -16.72 37.11 -6.46
C LEU A 342 -15.56 36.14 -6.74
N ALA A 343 -14.58 36.49 -7.58
CA ALA A 343 -13.43 35.64 -7.89
C ALA A 343 -12.64 35.14 -6.65
N PRO A 344 -12.49 35.90 -5.56
CA PRO A 344 -11.83 35.44 -4.34
C PRO A 344 -12.52 34.27 -3.61
N TRP A 345 -13.73 33.87 -4.02
CA TRP A 345 -14.41 32.68 -3.50
C TRP A 345 -13.94 31.39 -4.16
N ILE A 346 -13.28 31.45 -5.32
CA ILE A 346 -12.68 30.26 -5.93
C ILE A 346 -11.60 29.71 -5.01
N GLY A 347 -11.69 28.42 -4.71
CA GLY A 347 -10.84 27.71 -3.75
C GLY A 347 -11.24 27.86 -2.29
N LYS A 348 -12.32 28.58 -1.97
CA LYS A 348 -12.87 28.72 -0.60
C LYS A 348 -14.15 27.90 -0.43
N ASN A 349 -14.46 27.58 0.82
CA ASN A 349 -15.73 26.96 1.17
C ASN A 349 -16.81 28.04 1.32
N ALA A 350 -17.85 28.00 0.50
CA ALA A 350 -18.95 28.97 0.49
C ALA A 350 -19.95 28.79 1.65
N LYS A 351 -19.73 27.82 2.53
CA LYS A 351 -20.56 27.53 3.71
C LYS A 351 -20.83 28.77 4.56
N GLY A 352 -22.08 28.93 4.98
CA GLY A 352 -22.51 29.96 5.91
C GLY A 352 -23.67 30.78 5.38
N ILE A 353 -24.05 31.82 6.12
CA ILE A 353 -25.21 32.65 5.79
C ILE A 353 -24.83 33.69 4.74
N TRP A 354 -25.41 33.56 3.56
CA TRP A 354 -25.41 34.62 2.54
C TRP A 354 -26.71 35.40 2.65
N SER A 355 -26.69 36.70 2.39
CA SER A 355 -27.91 37.50 2.34
C SER A 355 -28.00 38.38 1.12
N LEU A 356 -29.21 38.54 0.58
CA LEU A 356 -29.51 39.40 -0.55
C LEU A 356 -30.43 40.52 -0.08
N GLN A 357 -30.00 41.75 -0.26
CA GLN A 357 -30.77 42.96 0.02
C GLN A 357 -31.23 43.61 -1.29
N VAL A 358 -32.53 43.86 -1.39
CA VAL A 358 -33.15 44.53 -2.53
C VAL A 358 -33.87 45.78 -2.03
N ALA A 359 -33.43 46.95 -2.47
CA ALA A 359 -34.02 48.24 -2.10
C ALA A 359 -34.59 48.94 -3.32
N ASP A 360 -35.85 49.35 -3.24
CA ASP A 360 -36.42 50.32 -4.16
C ASP A 360 -36.22 51.73 -3.60
N LEU A 361 -35.59 52.59 -4.40
CA LEU A 361 -35.22 53.95 -4.02
C LEU A 361 -36.20 54.99 -4.58
N ALA A 362 -37.27 54.59 -5.28
CA ALA A 362 -38.29 55.46 -5.82
C ALA A 362 -39.71 55.04 -5.34
N GLY A 363 -40.72 55.82 -5.75
CA GLY A 363 -42.12 55.56 -5.38
C GLY A 363 -42.58 56.30 -4.12
N THR A 364 -43.71 55.85 -3.55
CA THR A 364 -44.31 56.46 -2.34
C THR A 364 -44.02 55.60 -1.12
N PHE A 365 -43.43 56.20 -0.08
CA PHE A 365 -43.08 55.46 1.14
C PHE A 365 -44.27 54.67 1.71
N GLY A 366 -44.07 53.37 1.92
CA GLY A 366 -45.11 52.44 2.39
C GLY A 366 -45.92 51.75 1.29
N GLY A 367 -45.72 52.14 0.03
CA GLY A 367 -46.16 51.38 -1.15
C GLY A 367 -45.38 50.09 -1.34
N LYS A 368 -45.84 49.25 -2.27
CA LYS A 368 -45.15 48.03 -2.70
C LYS A 368 -45.10 48.01 -4.22
N ASP A 369 -43.90 47.95 -4.75
CA ASP A 369 -43.63 47.78 -6.17
C ASP A 369 -42.59 46.68 -6.34
N GLY A 370 -43.01 45.61 -7.02
CA GLY A 370 -42.14 44.50 -7.31
C GLY A 370 -42.03 43.44 -6.20
N LYS A 371 -41.29 42.38 -6.56
CA LYS A 371 -41.06 41.18 -5.75
C LYS A 371 -39.69 40.61 -6.04
N LEU A 372 -39.01 40.14 -4.99
CA LEU A 372 -37.94 39.15 -5.12
C LEU A 372 -38.60 37.78 -5.26
N ASN A 373 -38.61 37.24 -6.47
CA ASN A 373 -39.27 35.97 -6.78
C ASN A 373 -38.43 34.78 -6.32
N ALA A 374 -37.14 34.80 -6.62
CA ALA A 374 -36.20 33.75 -6.25
C ALA A 374 -34.75 34.26 -6.31
N TRP A 375 -33.88 33.63 -5.53
CA TRP A 375 -32.44 33.73 -5.70
C TRP A 375 -31.74 32.49 -5.16
N SER A 376 -30.53 32.23 -5.65
CA SER A 376 -29.74 31.07 -5.28
C SER A 376 -28.24 31.32 -5.38
N ILE A 377 -27.49 30.53 -4.63
CA ILE A 377 -26.04 30.36 -4.74
C ILE A 377 -25.79 28.96 -5.32
N GLU A 378 -25.20 28.89 -6.51
CA GLU A 378 -24.68 27.67 -7.12
C GLU A 378 -23.17 27.60 -6.90
N VAL A 379 -22.69 26.46 -6.43
CA VAL A 379 -21.26 26.18 -6.23
C VAL A 379 -20.90 24.94 -7.03
N GLY A 380 -20.01 25.10 -8.00
CA GLY A 380 -19.32 23.96 -8.62
C GLY A 380 -18.24 23.47 -7.67
N THR A 381 -18.20 22.17 -7.37
CA THR A 381 -17.23 21.58 -6.45
C THR A 381 -16.58 20.35 -7.04
N LEU A 382 -15.32 20.14 -6.64
CA LEU A 382 -14.58 18.90 -6.90
C LEU A 382 -14.59 18.04 -5.65
N SER A 383 -15.30 16.91 -5.70
CA SER A 383 -15.45 16.04 -4.54
C SER A 383 -14.32 15.02 -4.45
N THR A 384 -13.68 14.96 -3.28
CA THR A 384 -12.78 13.85 -2.91
C THR A 384 -13.51 12.70 -2.23
N LYS A 385 -14.83 12.81 -2.05
CA LYS A 385 -15.65 11.88 -1.25
C LYS A 385 -16.82 11.29 -2.02
N LYS A 386 -17.26 11.93 -3.11
CA LYS A 386 -18.38 11.51 -3.93
C LYS A 386 -17.90 11.27 -5.36
N VAL A 387 -18.47 10.25 -6.00
CA VAL A 387 -18.39 10.02 -7.45
C VAL A 387 -19.81 9.74 -7.91
N ALA A 388 -20.27 10.44 -8.94
CA ALA A 388 -21.52 10.14 -9.62
C ALA A 388 -21.23 9.24 -10.82
N ALA A 389 -22.05 8.21 -10.99
CA ALA A 389 -22.10 7.40 -12.19
C ALA A 389 -23.40 7.72 -12.94
N THR A 390 -23.31 8.17 -14.19
CA THR A 390 -24.49 8.43 -15.04
C THR A 390 -25.01 7.17 -15.71
N GLY A 391 -24.16 6.14 -15.82
CA GLY A 391 -24.50 4.82 -16.34
C GLY A 391 -24.63 3.74 -15.25
N VAL A 392 -24.58 2.47 -15.68
CA VAL A 392 -24.60 1.30 -14.78
C VAL A 392 -23.18 1.05 -14.24
N LEU A 393 -23.04 0.97 -12.93
CA LEU A 393 -21.80 0.54 -12.29
C LEU A 393 -21.80 -0.99 -12.10
N GLN A 394 -21.03 -1.71 -12.92
CA GLN A 394 -20.86 -3.16 -12.81
C GLN A 394 -19.55 -3.50 -12.09
N ALA A 395 -19.62 -4.15 -10.93
CA ALA A 395 -18.45 -4.59 -10.18
C ALA A 395 -18.37 -6.13 -10.16
N GLN A 396 -17.41 -6.71 -10.88
CA GLN A 396 -17.23 -8.18 -10.94
C GLN A 396 -16.82 -8.78 -9.59
N GLY A 397 -16.02 -8.04 -8.81
CA GLY A 397 -15.60 -8.43 -7.45
C GLY A 397 -16.63 -8.10 -6.37
N GLY A 398 -17.79 -7.56 -6.74
CA GLY A 398 -18.81 -7.07 -5.80
C GLY A 398 -18.52 -5.69 -5.22
N PHE A 399 -19.40 -5.25 -4.32
CA PHE A 399 -19.30 -3.97 -3.61
C PHE A 399 -18.97 -4.19 -2.13
N GLN A 400 -18.01 -3.42 -1.62
CA GLN A 400 -17.75 -3.33 -0.19
C GLN A 400 -18.43 -2.08 0.37
N TYR A 401 -19.37 -2.29 1.29
CA TYR A 401 -20.09 -1.21 1.95
C TYR A 401 -19.37 -0.74 3.22
N PRO A 402 -19.57 0.52 3.66
CA PRO A 402 -19.11 0.99 4.96
C PRO A 402 -19.60 0.06 6.07
N VAL A 403 -18.75 -0.22 7.05
CA VAL A 403 -19.07 -1.12 8.17
C VAL A 403 -19.26 -0.30 9.44
N ALA A 404 -20.37 -0.51 10.15
CA ALA A 404 -20.63 0.11 11.44
C ALA A 404 -21.31 -0.86 12.40
N ALA A 405 -21.27 -0.59 13.71
CA ALA A 405 -21.92 -1.42 14.74
C ALA A 405 -23.29 -0.85 15.19
N SER A 406 -23.68 0.28 14.65
CA SER A 406 -24.93 1.01 14.88
C SER A 406 -25.20 1.93 13.69
N HIS A 407 -26.40 2.50 13.61
CA HIS A 407 -26.74 3.48 12.59
C HIS A 407 -25.76 4.67 12.62
N PRO A 408 -25.05 4.97 11.51
CA PRO A 408 -24.06 6.05 11.49
C PRO A 408 -24.65 7.44 11.74
N PHE A 409 -25.92 7.63 11.39
CA PHE A 409 -26.67 8.87 11.56
C PHE A 409 -28.18 8.58 11.56
N GLY A 410 -28.99 9.58 11.89
CA GLY A 410 -30.45 9.52 11.73
C GLY A 410 -30.84 9.39 10.26
N CYS A 411 -31.69 8.42 9.93
CA CYS A 411 -32.20 8.28 8.57
C CYS A 411 -33.22 9.39 8.29
N SER A 412 -32.94 10.20 7.27
CA SER A 412 -33.76 11.32 6.83
C SER A 412 -33.69 11.42 5.30
N ALA A 413 -34.51 12.28 4.69
CA ALA A 413 -34.47 12.52 3.25
C ALA A 413 -33.06 12.91 2.74
N ALA A 414 -32.25 13.57 3.57
CA ALA A 414 -30.88 13.96 3.23
C ALA A 414 -29.94 12.76 3.02
N ASN A 415 -30.25 11.60 3.63
CA ASN A 415 -29.42 10.40 3.57
C ASN A 415 -30.16 9.21 2.93
N PHE A 416 -31.22 9.48 2.16
CA PHE A 416 -31.99 8.46 1.47
C PHE A 416 -31.09 7.58 0.58
N GLY A 417 -31.25 6.26 0.64
CA GLY A 417 -30.47 5.29 -0.12
C GLY A 417 -29.10 4.96 0.48
N TYR A 418 -28.64 5.68 1.51
CA TYR A 418 -27.37 5.33 2.16
C TYR A 418 -27.41 3.90 2.69
N THR A 419 -26.37 3.15 2.33
CA THR A 419 -26.27 1.72 2.60
C THR A 419 -25.01 1.39 3.38
N TYR A 420 -25.11 0.59 4.44
CA TYR A 420 -23.97 0.15 5.23
C TYR A 420 -24.15 -1.28 5.75
N ALA A 421 -23.05 -1.99 5.97
CA ALA A 421 -23.05 -3.30 6.60
C ALA A 421 -22.97 -3.15 8.12
N ASN A 422 -23.94 -3.71 8.83
CA ASN A 422 -23.93 -3.73 10.28
C ASN A 422 -23.14 -4.94 10.80
N SER A 423 -22.04 -4.65 11.51
CA SER A 423 -21.12 -5.67 12.03
C SER A 423 -21.66 -6.48 13.21
N LYS A 424 -22.66 -5.97 13.95
CA LYS A 424 -23.34 -6.68 15.05
C LYS A 424 -24.48 -7.53 14.52
N ASP A 425 -25.35 -6.92 13.72
CA ASP A 425 -26.58 -7.56 13.25
C ASP A 425 -26.35 -8.48 12.03
N LYS A 426 -25.13 -8.43 11.44
CA LYS A 426 -24.76 -9.20 10.24
C LYS A 426 -25.73 -8.99 9.07
N ALA A 427 -26.19 -7.75 8.90
CA ALA A 427 -27.17 -7.36 7.90
C ALA A 427 -26.70 -6.10 7.14
N LEU A 428 -27.18 -5.95 5.91
CA LEU A 428 -27.01 -4.72 5.16
C LEU A 428 -28.20 -3.79 5.48
N TYR A 429 -27.96 -2.54 5.86
CA TYR A 429 -29.01 -1.57 6.15
C TYR A 429 -29.07 -0.49 5.09
N ILE A 430 -30.29 -0.08 4.72
CA ILE A 430 -30.57 0.98 3.74
C ILE A 430 -31.48 2.03 4.39
N CYS A 431 -31.14 3.32 4.27
CA CYS A 431 -32.01 4.41 4.73
C CYS A 431 -33.13 4.69 3.72
N ASN A 432 -34.40 4.65 4.14
CA ASN A 432 -35.55 4.94 3.28
C ASN A 432 -36.05 6.40 3.36
N GLY A 433 -35.27 7.29 3.98
CA GLY A 433 -35.62 8.69 4.19
C GLY A 433 -36.39 8.99 5.48
N LYS A 434 -36.85 7.96 6.21
CA LYS A 434 -37.55 8.10 7.50
C LYS A 434 -37.02 7.15 8.59
N GLY A 435 -36.50 6.00 8.19
CA GLY A 435 -36.02 4.95 9.08
C GLY A 435 -35.07 3.98 8.36
N TRP A 436 -34.39 3.16 9.15
CA TRP A 436 -33.44 2.18 8.64
C TRP A 436 -34.12 0.85 8.36
N PHE A 437 -33.92 0.33 7.15
CA PHE A 437 -34.44 -0.96 6.71
C PHE A 437 -33.30 -1.97 6.59
N ALA A 438 -33.47 -3.19 7.10
CA ALA A 438 -32.46 -4.25 7.07
C ALA A 438 -32.72 -5.25 5.93
N LEU A 439 -31.66 -5.62 5.23
CA LEU A 439 -31.57 -6.76 4.33
C LEU A 439 -30.66 -7.80 5.01
N ALA A 440 -31.28 -8.81 5.63
CA ALA A 440 -30.57 -9.84 6.39
C ALA A 440 -29.76 -10.77 5.45
N ILE A 441 -28.49 -11.04 5.81
CA ILE A 441 -27.56 -11.86 5.01
C ILE A 441 -27.51 -13.33 5.51
N GLN A 442 -28.20 -13.65 6.61
CA GLN A 442 -28.32 -15.02 7.16
C GLN A 442 -29.80 -15.33 7.41
N GLY A 443 -30.35 -16.34 6.72
CA GLY A 443 -31.74 -16.76 6.88
C GLY A 443 -31.99 -17.34 8.28
N VAL A 444 -33.08 -16.90 8.91
CA VAL A 444 -33.62 -17.51 10.12
C VAL A 444 -34.24 -18.86 9.76
N GLY A 445 -34.15 -19.85 10.65
CA GLY A 445 -34.64 -21.22 10.39
C GLY A 445 -33.55 -22.21 9.97
N THR A 446 -32.28 -21.90 10.22
CA THR A 446 -31.11 -22.76 9.97
C THR A 446 -30.55 -23.35 11.28
N ALA A 447 -29.65 -24.33 11.21
CA ALA A 447 -29.07 -24.95 12.40
C ALA A 447 -28.33 -23.93 13.28
N ASP A 448 -27.62 -22.99 12.65
CA ASP A 448 -26.85 -21.94 13.33
C ASP A 448 -27.70 -20.75 13.78
N ASN A 449 -28.88 -20.57 13.16
CA ASN A 449 -29.82 -19.48 13.49
C ASN A 449 -31.29 -19.98 13.42
N PRO A 450 -31.70 -20.83 14.36
CA PRO A 450 -33.06 -21.37 14.39
C PRO A 450 -34.07 -20.25 14.73
N GLY A 451 -35.24 -20.28 14.11
CA GLY A 451 -36.35 -19.41 14.54
C GLY A 451 -37.01 -19.96 15.80
N THR A 452 -37.73 -19.16 16.58
CA THR A 452 -38.40 -19.67 17.79
C THR A 452 -39.61 -20.56 17.47
N SER A 453 -40.21 -20.36 16.29
CA SER A 453 -41.28 -21.16 15.70
C SER A 453 -41.32 -20.94 14.19
N CYS A 454 -42.12 -21.72 13.46
CA CYS A 454 -42.33 -21.48 12.03
C CYS A 454 -42.96 -20.09 11.76
N LYS A 455 -43.79 -19.60 12.68
CA LYS A 455 -44.38 -18.25 12.64
C LYS A 455 -43.31 -17.17 12.77
N ASP A 456 -42.36 -17.34 13.69
CA ASP A 456 -41.24 -16.42 13.86
C ASP A 456 -40.34 -16.37 12.61
N ILE A 457 -40.08 -17.53 11.98
CA ILE A 457 -39.35 -17.59 10.71
C ILE A 457 -40.10 -16.82 9.62
N LEU A 458 -41.41 -17.05 9.48
CA LEU A 458 -42.21 -16.38 8.46
C LEU A 458 -42.33 -14.87 8.69
N ASP A 459 -42.43 -14.42 9.94
CA ASP A 459 -42.49 -13.00 10.30
C ASP A 459 -41.17 -12.29 9.99
N LYS A 460 -40.04 -12.96 10.24
CA LYS A 460 -38.69 -12.43 9.96
C LYS A 460 -38.31 -12.55 8.49
N VAL A 461 -38.83 -13.56 7.78
CA VAL A 461 -38.59 -13.81 6.35
C VAL A 461 -39.93 -14.00 5.62
N PRO A 462 -40.63 -12.89 5.31
CA PRO A 462 -41.88 -12.94 4.55
C PRO A 462 -41.66 -13.61 3.19
N GLY A 463 -42.49 -14.61 2.87
CA GLY A 463 -42.38 -15.38 1.62
C GLY A 463 -41.62 -16.71 1.73
N SER A 464 -41.17 -17.08 2.94
CA SER A 464 -40.69 -18.43 3.27
C SER A 464 -41.64 -19.51 2.73
N LYS A 465 -41.08 -20.62 2.22
CA LYS A 465 -41.85 -21.71 1.59
C LYS A 465 -42.06 -22.86 2.57
N ASP A 466 -43.05 -23.70 2.28
CA ASP A 466 -43.27 -24.92 3.03
C ASP A 466 -42.06 -25.83 2.90
N ALA A 467 -41.39 -26.12 4.02
CA ALA A 467 -40.15 -26.88 4.06
C ALA A 467 -39.81 -27.28 5.50
N ILE A 468 -38.72 -28.02 5.67
CA ILE A 468 -38.14 -28.31 6.97
C ILE A 468 -37.26 -27.15 7.39
N TYR A 469 -37.48 -26.64 8.60
CA TYR A 469 -36.66 -25.61 9.21
C TYR A 469 -36.15 -26.04 10.57
N TRP A 470 -35.10 -25.38 11.03
CA TRP A 470 -34.68 -25.46 12.43
C TRP A 470 -35.47 -24.47 13.27
N VAL A 471 -36.17 -24.98 14.26
CA VAL A 471 -36.88 -24.19 15.26
C VAL A 471 -36.31 -24.46 16.64
N ALA A 472 -36.14 -23.42 17.45
CA ALA A 472 -35.73 -23.50 18.85
C ALA A 472 -36.86 -22.94 19.72
N PRO A 473 -37.85 -23.77 20.07
CA PRO A 473 -38.94 -23.34 20.94
C PRO A 473 -38.40 -22.68 22.22
N PRO A 474 -39.09 -21.68 22.79
CA PRO A 474 -38.62 -20.97 23.97
C PRO A 474 -38.15 -21.90 25.11
N GLY A 475 -36.87 -21.80 25.46
CA GLY A 475 -36.27 -22.61 26.53
C GLY A 475 -36.03 -24.08 26.18
N GLN A 476 -36.08 -24.45 24.89
CA GLN A 476 -35.88 -25.82 24.40
C GLN A 476 -34.73 -25.87 23.38
N PRO A 477 -34.08 -27.04 23.21
CA PRO A 477 -33.04 -27.19 22.19
C PRO A 477 -33.63 -27.03 20.78
N ALA A 478 -32.77 -26.65 19.84
CA ALA A 478 -33.14 -26.53 18.43
C ALA A 478 -33.47 -27.92 17.85
N VAL A 479 -34.58 -27.99 17.11
CA VAL A 479 -35.10 -29.20 16.48
C VAL A 479 -35.54 -28.90 15.05
N GLN A 480 -35.42 -29.90 14.18
CA GLN A 480 -35.97 -29.81 12.82
C GLN A 480 -37.45 -30.18 12.81
N THR A 481 -38.25 -29.36 12.15
CA THR A 481 -39.64 -29.68 11.88
C THR A 481 -40.13 -29.06 10.58
N TYR A 482 -41.16 -29.66 9.99
CA TYR A 482 -41.84 -29.12 8.84
C TYR A 482 -42.65 -27.89 9.23
N CYS A 483 -42.43 -26.80 8.51
CA CYS A 483 -43.20 -25.57 8.60
C CYS A 483 -44.15 -25.46 7.43
N ASP A 484 -45.43 -25.26 7.71
CA ASP A 484 -46.42 -24.84 6.70
C ASP A 484 -46.54 -23.31 6.72
N MET A 485 -46.00 -22.70 5.68
CA MET A 485 -45.89 -21.26 5.46
C MET A 485 -46.97 -20.74 4.50
N THR A 486 -47.81 -21.59 3.92
CA THR A 486 -48.77 -21.21 2.87
C THR A 486 -50.23 -21.29 3.30
N ASN A 487 -50.61 -22.19 4.19
CA ASN A 487 -52.00 -22.49 4.46
C ASN A 487 -52.53 -21.77 5.72
N ASN A 488 -53.82 -21.40 5.67
CA ASN A 488 -54.65 -21.04 6.83
C ASN A 488 -53.99 -20.02 7.78
N GLY A 489 -53.55 -18.89 7.23
CA GLY A 489 -52.93 -17.81 7.99
C GLY A 489 -51.42 -17.95 8.18
N SER A 490 -50.82 -19.09 7.82
CA SER A 490 -49.38 -19.35 7.61
C SER A 490 -48.42 -19.21 8.81
N GLY A 491 -47.36 -20.03 8.82
CA GLY A 491 -46.36 -20.07 9.89
C GLY A 491 -46.63 -21.19 10.91
N TRP A 492 -47.24 -22.28 10.47
CA TRP A 492 -47.62 -23.42 11.30
C TRP A 492 -46.44 -24.36 11.52
N THR A 493 -46.24 -24.77 12.78
CA THR A 493 -45.17 -25.69 13.18
C THR A 493 -45.71 -27.10 13.33
N LEU A 494 -45.22 -28.08 12.55
CA LEU A 494 -45.66 -29.47 12.69
C LEU A 494 -45.18 -30.00 14.06
N ALA A 495 -46.14 -30.35 14.91
CA ALA A 495 -45.86 -30.80 16.27
C ALA A 495 -45.93 -32.32 16.42
N ALA A 496 -46.81 -32.96 15.65
CA ALA A 496 -46.97 -34.41 15.66
C ALA A 496 -47.51 -34.96 14.35
N ARG A 497 -47.02 -36.12 13.96
CA ARG A 497 -47.58 -36.99 12.92
C ARG A 497 -48.17 -38.22 13.59
N MET A 498 -49.46 -38.46 13.43
CA MET A 498 -50.19 -39.60 13.99
C MET A 498 -50.39 -40.70 12.95
N VAL A 499 -50.08 -41.95 13.26
CA VAL A 499 -50.35 -43.09 12.37
C VAL A 499 -51.49 -43.92 12.95
N GLY A 500 -52.48 -44.23 12.11
CA GLY A 500 -53.56 -45.14 12.47
C GLY A 500 -53.02 -46.50 12.91
N GLY A 501 -53.49 -47.03 14.04
CA GLY A 501 -52.94 -48.25 14.64
C GLY A 501 -51.78 -47.99 15.61
N SER A 502 -51.26 -46.76 15.72
CA SER A 502 -50.10 -46.42 16.57
C SER A 502 -50.42 -45.46 17.73
N TRP A 503 -49.83 -45.73 18.90
CA TRP A 503 -49.96 -44.93 20.13
C TRP A 503 -48.84 -43.90 20.33
N CYS A 504 -47.88 -43.84 19.42
CA CYS A 504 -46.76 -42.91 19.40
C CYS A 504 -47.08 -41.43 19.67
N HIS A 505 -48.28 -40.96 19.30
CA HIS A 505 -48.66 -39.56 19.50
C HIS A 505 -48.99 -39.23 20.96
N ILE A 506 -49.21 -40.24 21.80
CA ILE A 506 -49.34 -40.12 23.26
C ILE A 506 -48.13 -40.70 24.02
N ASP A 507 -47.25 -41.44 23.35
CA ASP A 507 -46.00 -41.95 23.93
C ASP A 507 -44.97 -40.82 24.04
N ALA A 508 -44.60 -40.45 25.26
CA ALA A 508 -43.60 -39.42 25.55
C ALA A 508 -42.23 -39.71 24.88
N ASN A 509 -41.92 -40.99 24.62
CA ASN A 509 -40.65 -41.41 24.03
C ASN A 509 -40.63 -41.40 22.49
N ALA A 510 -41.77 -41.17 21.83
CA ALA A 510 -41.86 -41.15 20.37
C ALA A 510 -41.37 -39.83 19.74
N VAL A 511 -40.36 -39.20 20.35
CA VAL A 511 -39.74 -37.98 19.85
C VAL A 511 -38.92 -38.31 18.61
N GLY A 512 -39.17 -37.62 17.49
CA GLY A 512 -38.51 -37.95 16.23
C GLY A 512 -38.68 -36.90 15.13
N GLY A 513 -38.08 -37.19 13.97
CA GLY A 513 -38.08 -36.29 12.82
C GLY A 513 -39.48 -36.06 12.23
N LEU A 514 -39.86 -34.78 12.11
CA LEU A 514 -41.10 -34.33 11.47
C LEU A 514 -40.74 -33.65 10.16
N THR A 515 -40.69 -34.44 9.09
CA THR A 515 -40.19 -34.04 7.77
C THR A 515 -41.31 -33.67 6.79
N SER A 516 -42.52 -34.18 7.02
CA SER A 516 -43.71 -33.90 6.21
C SER A 516 -44.98 -34.29 6.97
N PRO A 517 -46.11 -33.58 6.77
CA PRO A 517 -47.42 -34.04 7.27
C PRO A 517 -47.84 -35.40 6.69
N GLY A 518 -47.30 -35.79 5.52
CA GLY A 518 -47.60 -37.05 4.84
C GLY A 518 -46.65 -38.21 5.18
N GLN A 519 -45.68 -38.04 6.08
CA GLN A 519 -44.68 -39.08 6.35
C GLN A 519 -45.34 -40.38 6.88
N SER A 520 -44.77 -41.54 6.53
CA SER A 520 -45.32 -42.86 6.89
C SER A 520 -45.14 -43.20 8.36
N GLY A 521 -44.01 -42.78 8.93
CA GLY A 521 -43.68 -43.00 10.34
C GLY A 521 -44.39 -42.01 11.26
N CYS A 522 -44.75 -42.50 12.44
CA CYS A 522 -45.22 -41.62 13.50
C CYS A 522 -44.03 -40.95 14.21
N ALA A 523 -44.19 -39.67 14.55
CA ALA A 523 -43.23 -38.94 15.35
C ALA A 523 -43.92 -37.74 16.00
N LYS A 524 -43.33 -37.20 17.06
CA LYS A 524 -43.71 -35.91 17.63
C LYS A 524 -42.48 -35.12 18.07
N LEU A 525 -42.63 -33.82 18.29
CA LEU A 525 -41.65 -33.06 19.06
C LEU A 525 -41.73 -33.48 20.54
N SER A 526 -40.71 -33.13 21.33
CA SER A 526 -40.76 -33.39 22.77
C SER A 526 -41.95 -32.65 23.40
N ASP A 527 -42.52 -33.21 24.46
CA ASP A 527 -43.68 -32.60 25.11
C ASP A 527 -43.36 -31.17 25.59
N ALA A 528 -42.13 -30.93 26.02
CA ALA A 528 -41.63 -29.61 26.38
C ALA A 528 -41.48 -28.65 25.18
N ALA A 529 -41.04 -29.14 24.01
CA ALA A 529 -40.98 -28.36 22.77
C ALA A 529 -42.37 -27.98 22.27
N ILE A 530 -43.30 -28.92 22.25
CA ILE A 530 -44.68 -28.62 21.89
C ILE A 530 -45.25 -27.61 22.90
N LYS A 531 -45.01 -27.82 24.21
CA LYS A 531 -45.41 -26.89 25.29
C LYS A 531 -44.93 -25.45 25.05
N ALA A 532 -43.67 -25.30 24.66
CA ALA A 532 -43.04 -24.01 24.43
C ALA A 532 -43.48 -23.32 23.13
N LEU A 533 -43.91 -24.09 22.12
CA LEU A 533 -44.41 -23.57 20.83
C LEU A 533 -45.85 -23.03 20.91
N TYR A 534 -46.63 -23.40 21.93
CA TYR A 534 -48.05 -23.02 21.98
C TYR A 534 -48.25 -21.54 22.24
N THR A 535 -48.97 -20.83 21.35
CA THR A 535 -49.32 -19.43 21.58
C THR A 535 -50.83 -19.17 21.71
N ASP A 536 -51.70 -19.77 20.92
CA ASP A 536 -53.17 -19.81 21.17
C ASP A 536 -53.97 -20.64 20.14
N GLN A 537 -53.31 -21.13 19.08
CA GLN A 537 -53.96 -21.78 17.95
C GLN A 537 -53.36 -23.15 17.62
N PHE A 538 -54.23 -24.06 17.19
CA PHE A 538 -53.83 -25.36 16.66
C PHE A 538 -54.64 -25.72 15.42
N TRP A 539 -54.04 -26.58 14.61
CA TRP A 539 -54.67 -27.15 13.43
C TRP A 539 -54.47 -28.67 13.41
N LEU A 540 -55.58 -29.40 13.46
CA LEU A 540 -55.61 -30.86 13.41
C LEU A 540 -56.22 -31.35 12.09
N SER A 541 -55.57 -32.33 11.46
CA SER A 541 -56.10 -33.07 10.32
C SER A 541 -56.17 -34.57 10.60
N CYS A 542 -57.29 -35.20 10.23
CA CYS A 542 -57.60 -36.60 10.53
C CYS A 542 -58.15 -37.35 9.34
N GLY A 543 -57.45 -38.40 8.92
CA GLY A 543 -57.55 -38.90 7.55
C GLY A 543 -57.00 -37.86 6.58
N ASN A 544 -56.54 -38.26 5.40
CA ASN A 544 -56.18 -37.30 4.35
C ASN A 544 -57.41 -36.58 3.76
N THR A 545 -58.49 -36.44 4.54
CA THR A 545 -59.79 -35.93 4.16
C THR A 545 -60.03 -34.57 4.83
N SER A 546 -60.42 -33.59 4.01
CA SER A 546 -61.04 -32.35 4.48
C SER A 546 -62.43 -32.69 5.08
N PRO A 547 -62.92 -31.97 6.11
CA PRO A 547 -62.44 -30.68 6.59
C PRO A 547 -61.37 -30.75 7.69
N HIS A 548 -60.40 -29.87 7.57
CA HIS A 548 -59.45 -29.55 8.63
C HIS A 548 -60.15 -28.91 9.84
N ARG A 549 -59.68 -29.24 11.04
CA ARG A 549 -60.23 -28.71 12.29
C ARG A 549 -59.30 -27.63 12.83
N PHE A 550 -59.78 -26.40 12.87
CA PHE A 550 -59.06 -25.28 13.48
C PHE A 550 -59.62 -25.04 14.86
N GLY A 551 -58.74 -24.89 15.85
CA GLY A 551 -59.19 -24.57 17.19
C GLY A 551 -58.33 -23.51 17.84
N LYS A 552 -58.98 -22.80 18.76
CA LYS A 552 -58.34 -21.86 19.67
C LYS A 552 -58.42 -22.44 21.08
N ILE A 553 -57.35 -22.26 21.85
CA ILE A 553 -57.35 -22.58 23.27
C ILE A 553 -57.71 -21.29 24.01
N ASP A 554 -58.89 -21.25 24.62
CA ASP A 554 -59.47 -20.01 25.15
C ASP A 554 -59.04 -19.70 26.60
N ASN A 555 -58.48 -20.67 27.33
CA ASN A 555 -57.96 -20.45 28.70
C ASN A 555 -56.76 -21.35 29.05
N ILE A 556 -55.56 -20.76 29.05
CA ILE A 556 -54.27 -21.41 29.38
C ILE A 556 -53.99 -21.42 30.90
N ALA A 557 -54.72 -20.65 31.72
CA ALA A 557 -54.37 -20.37 33.12
C ALA A 557 -54.36 -21.57 34.08
N ASN A 558 -54.72 -22.77 33.60
CA ASN A 558 -54.88 -23.98 34.38
C ASN A 558 -53.90 -25.12 34.01
N PHE A 559 -52.89 -24.86 33.17
CA PHE A 559 -51.87 -25.83 32.77
C PHE A 559 -50.80 -26.02 33.88
N ASP A 560 -51.16 -26.75 34.94
CA ASP A 560 -50.28 -27.02 36.08
C ASP A 560 -49.58 -28.39 35.93
N THR A 561 -48.30 -28.36 35.57
CA THR A 561 -47.44 -29.56 35.38
C THR A 561 -47.04 -30.27 36.66
N THR A 562 -47.54 -29.84 37.82
CA THR A 562 -47.05 -30.31 39.13
C THR A 562 -48.12 -30.84 40.07
N ALA A 563 -49.41 -30.68 39.77
CA ALA A 563 -50.47 -31.11 40.67
C ALA A 563 -51.27 -32.31 40.12
N LYS A 564 -51.16 -33.47 40.79
CA LYS A 564 -52.34 -34.34 40.93
C LYS A 564 -53.31 -33.59 41.86
N VAL A 565 -54.60 -33.59 41.49
CA VAL A 565 -55.79 -33.13 42.25
C VAL A 565 -56.33 -31.74 41.87
N GLY A 566 -57.56 -31.74 41.31
CA GLY A 566 -58.57 -30.70 41.52
C GLY A 566 -59.11 -30.02 40.25
N ASN A 567 -60.20 -30.54 39.65
CA ASN A 567 -61.22 -29.87 38.81
C ASN A 567 -60.81 -28.63 37.96
N LYS A 568 -59.61 -28.61 37.37
CA LYS A 568 -59.19 -27.56 36.45
C LYS A 568 -59.64 -27.92 35.04
N LYS A 569 -60.59 -27.16 34.50
CA LYS A 569 -61.15 -27.37 33.15
C LYS A 569 -60.32 -26.61 32.12
N MET A 570 -59.97 -27.26 31.02
CA MET A 570 -59.59 -26.55 29.80
C MET A 570 -60.82 -26.31 28.97
N THR A 571 -61.02 -25.06 28.56
CA THR A 571 -62.05 -24.70 27.59
C THR A 571 -61.39 -24.56 26.23
N TRP A 572 -61.93 -25.26 25.25
CA TRP A 572 -61.49 -25.19 23.87
C TRP A 572 -62.66 -24.86 22.95
N SER A 573 -62.35 -24.21 21.84
CA SER A 573 -63.29 -24.01 20.74
C SER A 573 -62.67 -24.51 19.43
N MET A 574 -63.46 -25.24 18.65
CA MET A 574 -63.08 -25.81 17.36
C MET A 574 -64.10 -25.40 16.32
N THR A 575 -63.64 -24.85 15.20
CA THR A 575 -64.50 -24.44 14.09
C THR A 575 -64.28 -25.35 12.89
N TYR A 576 -65.39 -25.82 12.30
CA TYR A 576 -65.43 -26.80 11.21
C TYR A 576 -66.08 -26.23 9.96
N GLY A 577 -65.42 -25.32 9.23
CA GLY A 577 -65.99 -24.76 7.98
C GLY A 577 -67.49 -24.42 8.06
N GLY A 578 -67.94 -23.94 9.23
CA GLY A 578 -69.30 -24.19 9.76
C GLY A 578 -69.33 -24.05 11.29
N PRO A 579 -70.25 -24.71 12.03
CA PRO A 579 -70.49 -24.42 13.45
C PRO A 579 -69.25 -24.57 14.34
N THR A 580 -69.14 -23.69 15.33
CA THR A 580 -68.11 -23.76 16.38
C THR A 580 -68.60 -24.69 17.48
N TYR A 581 -67.83 -25.73 17.75
CA TYR A 581 -68.02 -26.62 18.89
C TYR A 581 -67.09 -26.16 20.01
N SER A 582 -67.62 -26.06 21.22
CA SER A 582 -66.82 -25.78 22.41
C SER A 582 -67.08 -26.85 23.45
N GLY A 583 -66.03 -27.18 24.20
CA GLY A 583 -66.07 -28.19 25.24
C GLY A 583 -65.27 -27.74 26.44
N THR A 584 -65.62 -28.27 27.61
CA THR A 584 -64.81 -28.18 28.83
C THR A 584 -64.42 -29.59 29.22
N ASP A 585 -63.14 -29.92 29.16
CA ASP A 585 -62.66 -31.22 29.64
C ASP A 585 -62.29 -31.14 31.12
N GLU A 586 -62.86 -32.04 31.92
CA GLU A 586 -62.51 -32.24 33.32
C GLU A 586 -61.39 -33.28 33.40
N GLY A 587 -60.16 -32.82 33.59
CA GLY A 587 -58.98 -33.69 33.71
C GLY A 587 -57.71 -32.86 33.61
N CYS A 588 -56.71 -33.19 34.42
CA CYS A 588 -55.45 -32.45 34.47
C CYS A 588 -54.76 -32.56 33.11
N CYS A 589 -54.70 -31.46 32.36
CA CYS A 589 -54.11 -31.42 31.03
C CYS A 589 -52.59 -31.37 31.17
N ASN A 590 -51.99 -32.49 31.57
CA ASN A 590 -50.55 -32.67 31.60
C ASN A 590 -50.11 -33.37 30.33
N LEU A 591 -49.17 -32.72 29.63
CA LEU A 591 -48.36 -33.37 28.61
C LEU A 591 -47.31 -34.22 29.33
N GLY A 592 -47.70 -35.44 29.67
CA GLY A 592 -46.84 -36.44 30.32
C GLY A 592 -47.45 -36.95 31.62
N ASP A 593 -48.09 -38.11 31.55
CA ASP A 593 -47.81 -39.31 32.36
C ASP A 593 -49.00 -40.29 32.30
N HIS A 594 -48.70 -41.56 32.04
CA HIS A 594 -49.64 -42.65 31.78
C HIS A 594 -50.20 -43.20 33.09
N ASN A 595 -51.20 -42.52 33.68
CA ASN A 595 -51.98 -43.10 34.77
C ASN A 595 -53.47 -42.75 34.63
N TYR A 596 -54.14 -43.54 33.80
CA TYR A 596 -55.59 -43.82 33.71
C TYR A 596 -56.64 -42.69 33.64
N HIS A 597 -56.34 -41.40 33.79
CA HIS A 597 -57.30 -40.28 33.60
C HIS A 597 -56.64 -38.95 33.18
N SER A 598 -55.77 -38.96 32.18
CA SER A 598 -55.01 -37.75 31.78
C SER A 598 -55.34 -37.33 30.33
N PRO A 599 -56.00 -36.18 30.09
CA PRO A 599 -56.30 -35.69 28.74
C PRO A 599 -55.04 -35.11 28.08
N HIS A 600 -54.51 -35.82 27.09
CA HIS A 600 -53.58 -35.24 26.13
C HIS A 600 -54.34 -34.30 25.20
N ILE A 601 -53.80 -33.13 24.86
CA ILE A 601 -54.36 -32.23 23.84
C ILE A 601 -54.67 -32.99 22.53
N ILE A 602 -53.83 -33.94 22.13
CA ILE A 602 -54.07 -34.78 20.95
C ILE A 602 -55.25 -35.74 21.15
N TYR A 603 -55.45 -36.22 22.38
CA TYR A 603 -56.53 -37.14 22.74
C TYR A 603 -57.87 -36.42 22.82
N SER A 604 -57.97 -35.29 23.53
CA SER A 604 -59.25 -34.55 23.66
C SER A 604 -59.76 -33.94 22.35
N ILE A 605 -58.85 -33.45 21.50
CA ILE A 605 -59.22 -32.79 20.22
C ILE A 605 -59.63 -33.82 19.15
N ALA A 606 -59.12 -35.05 19.23
CA ALA A 606 -59.56 -36.15 18.37
C ALA A 606 -60.92 -36.70 18.79
N THR A 607 -61.24 -36.73 20.09
CA THR A 607 -62.44 -37.38 20.61
C THR A 607 -63.52 -36.37 20.99
N GLY A 608 -64.28 -35.90 20.00
CA GLY A 608 -65.62 -35.45 20.32
C GLY A 608 -66.36 -36.60 21.00
N TYR A 609 -66.82 -36.38 22.24
CA TYR A 609 -67.75 -37.22 23.01
C TYR A 609 -67.17 -38.32 23.92
N ASN A 610 -66.98 -37.95 25.19
CA ASN A 610 -66.96 -38.87 26.34
C ASN A 610 -68.39 -39.37 26.61
N ASN A 611 -68.69 -40.64 26.28
CA ASN A 611 -69.85 -41.31 26.85
C ASN A 611 -69.46 -42.73 27.32
N GLY A 612 -68.72 -42.76 28.44
CA GLY A 612 -68.82 -43.73 29.53
C GLY A 612 -68.66 -45.24 29.31
N ASN A 613 -68.62 -45.79 28.10
CA ASN A 613 -68.82 -47.25 27.92
C ASN A 613 -67.95 -47.96 26.86
N TYR A 614 -66.88 -47.34 26.35
CA TYR A 614 -66.01 -48.02 25.39
C TYR A 614 -64.66 -48.38 26.01
N LYS A 615 -64.31 -49.67 25.94
CA LYS A 615 -62.98 -50.19 26.32
C LYS A 615 -61.94 -49.69 25.31
N ALA A 616 -60.80 -49.24 25.85
CA ALA A 616 -59.72 -48.58 25.13
C ALA A 616 -58.83 -49.56 24.34
N ASP A 617 -59.09 -49.68 23.04
CA ASP A 617 -58.17 -50.26 22.04
C ASP A 617 -57.88 -49.22 20.93
N TRP A 618 -57.65 -47.95 21.30
CA TRP A 618 -57.83 -46.78 20.41
C TRP A 618 -56.52 -46.13 19.95
N SER A 619 -55.87 -46.64 18.90
CA SER A 619 -54.62 -46.11 18.38
C SER A 619 -54.82 -45.27 17.09
N GLY A 620 -54.71 -43.95 17.18
CA GLY A 620 -54.79 -43.01 16.05
C GLY A 620 -55.79 -41.89 16.29
N CYS A 621 -56.07 -41.09 15.27
CA CYS A 621 -56.99 -39.97 15.41
C CYS A 621 -58.43 -40.35 14.99
N TYR A 622 -59.42 -39.63 15.52
CA TYR A 622 -60.84 -39.88 15.30
C TYR A 622 -61.49 -38.73 14.55
N ASN A 623 -62.31 -39.09 13.56
CA ASN A 623 -63.19 -38.16 12.87
C ASN A 623 -64.56 -38.81 12.70
N SER A 624 -65.63 -38.15 13.14
CA SER A 624 -67.00 -38.59 12.87
C SER A 624 -67.41 -38.09 11.48
N PRO A 625 -68.05 -38.90 10.61
CA PRO A 625 -68.62 -40.25 10.83
C PRO A 625 -67.64 -41.40 10.51
N GLU A 626 -66.41 -41.03 10.21
CA GLU A 626 -65.39 -41.81 9.50
C GLU A 626 -64.64 -42.84 10.35
N GLY A 627 -64.82 -42.82 11.67
CA GLY A 627 -64.32 -43.82 12.61
C GLY A 627 -62.95 -43.53 13.21
N TRP A 628 -62.47 -44.48 14.03
CA TRP A 628 -61.20 -44.44 14.77
C TRP A 628 -60.01 -44.94 13.94
N HIS A 629 -58.80 -44.84 14.51
CA HIS A 629 -57.55 -45.37 13.93
C HIS A 629 -57.13 -44.71 12.61
N ARG A 630 -57.38 -43.41 12.44
CA ARG A 630 -56.91 -42.69 11.27
C ARG A 630 -55.52 -42.11 11.48
N SER A 631 -54.77 -42.06 10.40
CA SER A 631 -53.56 -41.24 10.31
C SER A 631 -53.94 -39.75 10.29
N GLY A 632 -53.14 -38.92 10.95
CA GLY A 632 -53.37 -37.47 11.01
C GLY A 632 -52.11 -36.68 11.33
N TYR A 633 -52.23 -35.37 11.47
CA TYR A 633 -51.14 -34.49 11.90
C TYR A 633 -51.67 -33.30 12.70
N LEU A 634 -50.83 -32.82 13.62
CA LEU A 634 -51.08 -31.66 14.46
C LEU A 634 -50.06 -30.57 14.14
N TYR A 635 -50.57 -29.39 13.81
CA TYR A 635 -49.81 -28.15 13.75
C TYR A 635 -50.13 -27.26 14.94
N VAL A 636 -49.12 -26.54 15.42
CA VAL A 636 -49.23 -25.51 16.45
C VAL A 636 -48.68 -24.20 15.92
N ARG A 637 -49.23 -23.08 16.41
CA ARG A 637 -48.82 -21.75 15.98
C ARG A 637 -48.68 -20.80 17.16
#